data_AF-A0A973UHA9-F1
#
_entry.id   AF-A0A973UHA9-F1
#
_cell.length_a   1.000
_cell.length_b   1.000
_cell.length_c   1.000
_cell.angle_alpha   90.00
_cell.angle_beta   90.00
_cell.angle_gamma   90.00
#
_symmetry.space_group_name_H-M   'P 1'
#
loop_
_entity.id
_entity.type
_entity.pdbx_description
1 polymer ?
#
loop_
_entity_poly.entity_id
_entity_poly.type
_entity_poly.pdbx_seq_one_letter_code
_entity_poly.pdbx_strand_id
1 'polypeptide(L)'
;MESAAYLTEPETNGHREDGEIAVADITGEQAAAAPAAFHLTRGRYRSAGLRVLELRVDVDGPGTLRKVSGDFFTSSGSTTSYTGSFIVDAPAVTVSPHQVVIRGQGRFSGPTPFPFPFVEVTIPRRPVAQPRAAAVVRFIRPPNQVGVTYVCSFRSAYFRTVRWEQDSVTGKVPFVSYDTGSLPQPPGSPARVLTVPRAFAEAGIDLVAGGAANVLGDSQNGWTIAELHAAMQTNFSLWRNVPQWMVWLLVASRFEGNAGVRGIMFDAQDAFQRQGCAVFYDLIQGMDPESQRAQLRTYVHELGHAFNLLHSWQKDLATPPAPLGPNRGFGDLSWMNYPQNYDPDPDPPNPEGAAAYWRAFPFSFTAAELVHLRHGFHRDVIMGANPFGRGAADIDADLFDEPVVDESGLVLDLRATKQTYAYGEPVVVELRLGTTDLRGRSVHEYLHPDYELVSVAIRQPSGRTVLYRPLMRRCVDAEATTRLHPERNPAVYASAYVGYGQDGHYFQQPGTYQLRAAYVAADGSRIVSPVLRTVVRYPRSESDEQVAELMLGEEQGTLFALRGSDSPSLRSGNDALQEVVKQHGKHPLAVYARMVQGLNAEHEFKYLTADKDALKVRSPEPKEAIGRLTAVVKATTEGSGVDGITLNMVMRRLARAHARDGDRKQSDGVLNSLVERFDSGVYRPHVIETVRRQAEETRRSIDEEFGG
;
A
#
# COMPACT_ATOMS: atom_id res chain seq x y z
N MET A 1 -32.92 30.41 -41.41
CA MET A 1 -33.55 31.70 -41.73
C MET A 1 -32.49 32.76 -41.60
N GLU A 2 -32.16 33.29 -42.77
CA GLU A 2 -31.13 34.28 -43.10
C GLU A 2 -31.44 35.69 -42.59
N SER A 3 -30.34 36.39 -42.24
CA SER A 3 -30.02 37.80 -42.59
C SER A 3 -30.96 38.96 -42.14
N ALA A 4 -30.60 40.24 -42.08
CA ALA A 4 -29.41 41.06 -42.39
C ALA A 4 -29.55 42.39 -41.58
N ALA A 5 -28.44 43.04 -41.16
CA ALA A 5 -27.93 44.37 -41.61
C ALA A 5 -28.97 45.52 -41.70
N TYR A 6 -28.75 46.75 -41.17
CA TYR A 6 -27.82 47.77 -41.70
C TYR A 6 -27.74 49.05 -40.81
N LEU A 7 -26.53 49.63 -40.75
CA LEU A 7 -26.04 51.04 -40.60
C LEU A 7 -26.93 52.21 -40.12
N THR A 8 -26.33 53.14 -39.35
CA THR A 8 -26.01 54.55 -39.77
C THR A 8 -25.32 55.38 -38.67
N GLU A 9 -24.20 56.04 -39.00
CA GLU A 9 -23.76 57.33 -38.41
C GLU A 9 -24.22 58.49 -39.33
N PRO A 10 -24.23 59.78 -38.91
CA PRO A 10 -23.03 60.63 -39.06
C PRO A 10 -22.85 61.84 -38.08
N GLU A 11 -21.58 62.30 -37.98
CA GLU A 11 -21.02 63.68 -37.86
C GLU A 11 -21.56 64.70 -36.82
N THR A 12 -20.72 65.41 -36.04
CA THR A 12 -19.96 66.59 -36.49
C THR A 12 -19.00 67.19 -35.42
N ASN A 13 -17.96 67.86 -35.94
CA ASN A 13 -16.87 68.68 -35.38
C ASN A 13 -17.11 69.62 -34.17
N GLY A 14 -16.00 69.91 -33.45
CA GLY A 14 -15.65 71.31 -33.12
C GLY A 14 -14.89 71.61 -31.81
N HIS A 15 -13.58 71.89 -31.93
CA HIS A 15 -12.72 72.81 -31.14
C HIS A 15 -12.61 72.69 -29.60
N ARG A 16 -11.42 72.30 -29.08
CA ARG A 16 -10.24 73.12 -28.67
C ARG A 16 -10.47 73.94 -27.39
N GLU A 17 -9.94 73.44 -26.28
CA GLU A 17 -9.51 74.26 -25.14
C GLU A 17 -8.10 73.84 -24.71
N ASP A 18 -7.25 74.86 -24.63
CA ASP A 18 -5.87 74.82 -24.17
C ASP A 18 -5.85 74.72 -22.64
N GLY A 19 -5.00 73.83 -22.12
CA GLY A 19 -4.72 73.71 -20.70
C GLY A 19 -3.26 73.36 -20.50
N GLU A 20 -2.43 74.39 -20.29
CA GLU A 20 -1.04 74.29 -19.86
C GLU A 20 -0.92 73.38 -18.62
N ILE A 21 -0.09 72.34 -18.71
CA ILE A 21 0.43 71.64 -17.54
C ILE A 21 1.94 71.87 -17.50
N ALA A 22 2.36 72.46 -16.38
CA ALA A 22 3.70 72.87 -16.06
C ALA A 22 4.74 71.76 -16.27
N VAL A 23 5.82 72.15 -16.96
CA VAL A 23 7.07 71.37 -17.03
C VAL A 23 7.76 71.49 -15.67
N ALA A 24 7.60 70.48 -14.83
CA ALA A 24 8.47 70.26 -13.69
C ALA A 24 9.61 69.32 -14.13
N ASP A 25 10.83 69.85 -14.11
CA ASP A 25 12.06 69.07 -14.16
C ASP A 25 12.03 68.00 -13.07
N ILE A 26 11.83 66.75 -13.47
CA ILE A 26 12.16 65.58 -12.64
C ILE A 26 13.41 64.97 -13.27
N THR A 27 14.54 65.34 -12.67
CA THR A 27 15.83 64.69 -12.82
C THR A 27 15.67 63.18 -12.88
N GLY A 28 16.21 62.57 -13.93
CA GLY A 28 16.14 61.13 -14.19
C GLY A 28 16.68 60.31 -13.02
N GLU A 29 15.77 59.83 -12.20
CA GLU A 29 16.01 58.72 -11.30
C GLU A 29 15.95 57.46 -12.18
N GLN A 30 17.12 56.88 -12.47
CA GLN A 30 17.21 55.56 -13.08
C GLN A 30 16.35 54.62 -12.25
N ALA A 31 15.21 54.20 -12.80
CA ALA A 31 14.45 53.08 -12.27
C ALA A 31 15.41 51.91 -12.16
N ALA A 32 15.86 51.59 -10.95
CA ALA A 32 16.71 50.45 -10.68
C ALA A 32 15.98 49.22 -11.24
N ALA A 33 16.51 48.65 -12.33
CA ALA A 33 15.96 47.46 -12.92
C ALA A 33 15.79 46.42 -11.82
N ALA A 34 14.56 45.92 -11.64
CA ALA A 34 14.29 44.87 -10.67
C ALA A 34 15.33 43.75 -10.87
N PRO A 35 15.99 43.27 -9.80
CA PRO A 35 17.05 42.28 -9.94
C PRO A 35 16.53 41.09 -10.72
N ALA A 36 17.25 40.70 -11.77
CA ALA A 36 16.82 39.63 -12.67
C ALA A 36 16.48 38.38 -11.86
N ALA A 37 15.25 37.87 -11.99
CA ALA A 37 14.86 36.61 -11.37
C ALA A 37 15.71 35.48 -11.96
N PHE A 38 16.36 34.71 -11.10
CA PHE A 38 17.17 33.55 -11.51
C PHE A 38 16.35 32.27 -11.36
N HIS A 39 16.67 31.26 -12.18
CA HIS A 39 16.14 29.91 -11.97
C HIS A 39 16.50 29.40 -10.57
N LEU A 40 15.53 28.76 -9.92
CA LEU A 40 15.80 27.95 -8.74
C LEU A 40 16.79 26.82 -9.08
N THR A 41 17.73 26.61 -8.18
CA THR A 41 18.75 25.56 -8.17
C THR A 41 18.14 24.24 -7.68
N ARG A 42 17.08 23.79 -8.36
CA ARG A 42 16.40 22.54 -8.06
C ARG A 42 15.94 21.75 -9.28
N GLY A 43 15.75 20.45 -9.12
CA GLY A 43 15.17 19.55 -10.12
C GLY A 43 16.12 18.42 -10.55
N ARG A 44 15.77 17.76 -11.64
CA ARG A 44 16.49 16.61 -12.21
C ARG A 44 17.37 17.01 -13.39
N TYR A 45 18.59 16.47 -13.41
CA TYR A 45 19.59 16.62 -14.45
C TYR A 45 20.09 15.25 -14.88
N ARG A 46 20.63 15.11 -16.10
CA ARG A 46 21.13 13.82 -16.60
C ARG A 46 22.34 13.99 -17.50
N SER A 47 23.39 13.21 -17.27
CA SER A 47 24.56 13.16 -18.16
C SER A 47 24.31 12.29 -19.40
N ALA A 48 25.20 12.38 -20.38
CA ALA A 48 25.23 11.52 -21.55
C ALA A 48 26.43 10.56 -21.51
N GLY A 49 26.45 9.56 -22.41
CA GLY A 49 27.55 8.61 -22.57
C GLY A 49 27.28 7.22 -21.97
N LEU A 50 28.31 6.37 -21.94
CA LEU A 50 28.21 4.98 -21.47
C LEU A 50 28.00 4.87 -19.94
N ARG A 51 28.48 5.85 -19.17
CA ARG A 51 28.20 5.95 -17.72
C ARG A 51 27.32 7.16 -17.54
N VAL A 52 26.08 6.93 -17.14
CA VAL A 52 25.08 7.98 -16.97
C VAL A 52 24.85 8.25 -15.50
N LEU A 53 24.86 9.52 -15.13
CA LEU A 53 24.39 10.01 -13.85
C LEU A 53 23.06 10.72 -14.05
N GLU A 54 22.02 10.25 -13.35
CA GLU A 54 20.80 11.02 -13.14
C GLU A 54 20.90 11.73 -11.79
N LEU A 55 21.02 13.05 -11.82
CA LEU A 55 21.24 13.90 -10.65
C LEU A 55 19.93 14.58 -10.25
N ARG A 56 19.68 14.70 -8.95
CA ARG A 56 18.57 15.46 -8.35
C ARG A 56 19.13 16.45 -7.36
N VAL A 57 18.78 17.71 -7.52
CA VAL A 57 19.27 18.83 -6.70
C VAL A 57 18.07 19.49 -6.04
N ASP A 58 18.04 19.59 -4.71
CA ASP A 58 16.99 20.27 -3.93
C ASP A 58 17.66 21.13 -2.86
N VAL A 59 18.11 22.34 -3.23
CA VAL A 59 18.85 23.22 -2.30
C VAL A 59 18.25 24.61 -2.15
N ASP A 60 17.21 24.94 -2.91
CA ASP A 60 16.48 26.21 -2.80
C ASP A 60 15.00 26.10 -3.18
N GLY A 61 14.27 27.18 -2.90
CA GLY A 61 12.82 27.28 -3.14
C GLY A 61 11.94 26.74 -2.00
N PRO A 62 10.62 26.88 -2.12
CA PRO A 62 9.68 26.44 -1.10
C PRO A 62 9.74 24.93 -0.86
N GLY A 63 9.71 24.53 0.43
CA GLY A 63 9.74 23.13 0.84
C GLY A 63 11.02 22.39 0.46
N THR A 64 12.15 23.11 0.41
CA THR A 64 13.45 22.50 0.11
C THR A 64 13.89 21.56 1.22
N LEU A 65 14.44 20.41 0.83
CA LEU A 65 14.97 19.41 1.75
C LEU A 65 16.48 19.59 2.01
N ARG A 66 17.13 20.53 1.32
CA ARG A 66 18.59 20.73 1.33
C ARG A 66 19.34 19.41 1.10
N LYS A 67 19.08 18.77 -0.05
CA LYS A 67 19.70 17.50 -0.45
C LYS A 67 20.13 17.50 -1.91
N VAL A 68 21.12 16.66 -2.18
CA VAL A 68 21.49 16.27 -3.54
C VAL A 68 21.52 14.74 -3.58
N SER A 69 20.99 14.13 -4.62
CA SER A 69 21.13 12.68 -4.81
C SER A 69 21.36 12.34 -6.27
N GLY A 70 21.81 11.13 -6.55
CA GLY A 70 21.95 10.67 -7.92
C GLY A 70 21.94 9.16 -8.08
N ASP A 71 21.57 8.72 -9.27
CA ASP A 71 21.58 7.32 -9.68
C ASP A 71 22.58 7.12 -10.82
N PHE A 72 23.42 6.09 -10.70
CA PHE A 72 24.39 5.70 -11.69
C PHE A 72 23.86 4.56 -12.55
N PHE A 73 24.00 4.73 -13.86
CA PHE A 73 23.68 3.72 -14.85
C PHE A 73 24.88 3.48 -15.76
N THR A 74 24.99 2.25 -16.27
CA THR A 74 25.92 1.90 -17.34
C THR A 74 25.13 1.41 -18.53
N SER A 75 25.38 1.98 -19.70
CA SER A 75 24.80 1.54 -20.96
C SER A 75 25.84 0.74 -21.75
N SER A 76 25.45 -0.45 -22.22
CA SER A 76 26.24 -1.31 -23.09
C SER A 76 25.33 -1.81 -24.21
N GLY A 77 25.69 -1.51 -25.47
CA GLY A 77 24.79 -1.70 -26.61
C GLY A 77 23.47 -0.97 -26.41
N SER A 78 22.35 -1.69 -26.53
CA SER A 78 20.99 -1.19 -26.29
C SER A 78 20.49 -1.38 -24.85
N THR A 79 21.32 -1.93 -23.96
CA THR A 79 20.93 -2.22 -22.56
C THR A 79 21.47 -1.15 -21.61
N THR A 80 20.69 -0.79 -20.59
CA THR A 80 21.11 0.11 -19.52
C THR A 80 20.87 -0.56 -18.18
N SER A 81 21.90 -0.62 -17.34
CA SER A 81 21.86 -1.27 -16.03
C SER A 81 22.10 -0.25 -14.93
N TYR A 82 21.33 -0.34 -13.86
CA TYR A 82 21.58 0.40 -12.63
C TYR A 82 22.82 -0.14 -11.91
N THR A 83 23.67 0.75 -11.40
CA THR A 83 24.95 0.39 -10.75
C THR A 83 25.11 0.95 -9.34
N GLY A 84 24.29 1.91 -8.93
CA GLY A 84 24.29 2.44 -7.57
C GLY A 84 23.64 3.80 -7.48
N SER A 85 23.48 4.29 -6.26
CA SER A 85 22.95 5.62 -5.95
C SER A 85 23.81 6.30 -4.88
N PHE A 86 23.66 7.61 -4.77
CA PHE A 86 24.18 8.38 -3.64
C PHE A 86 23.19 9.44 -3.17
N ILE A 87 23.31 9.83 -1.90
CA ILE A 87 22.60 10.97 -1.29
C ILE A 87 23.62 11.80 -0.52
N VAL A 88 23.55 13.12 -0.65
CA VAL A 88 24.29 14.10 0.14
C VAL A 88 23.28 14.79 1.04
N ASP A 89 23.41 14.54 2.34
CA ASP A 89 22.57 15.14 3.36
C ASP A 89 23.14 16.50 3.78
N ALA A 90 22.29 17.53 3.84
CA ALA A 90 22.62 18.87 4.31
C ALA A 90 23.94 19.44 3.72
N PRO A 91 24.09 19.54 2.39
CA PRO A 91 25.32 20.04 1.79
C PRO A 91 25.56 21.52 2.14
N ALA A 92 26.83 21.91 2.12
CA ALA A 92 27.23 23.30 2.08
C ALA A 92 26.87 23.87 0.69
N VAL A 93 26.19 25.01 0.67
CA VAL A 93 25.74 25.68 -0.56
C VAL A 93 26.33 27.08 -0.59
N THR A 94 27.14 27.37 -1.59
CA THR A 94 27.73 28.69 -1.83
C THR A 94 27.15 29.29 -3.10
N VAL A 95 26.47 30.42 -2.96
CA VAL A 95 25.86 31.15 -4.08
C VAL A 95 26.72 32.36 -4.42
N SER A 96 27.14 32.45 -5.68
CA SER A 96 27.83 33.62 -6.24
C SER A 96 26.94 34.28 -7.32
N PRO A 97 27.33 35.44 -7.90
CA PRO A 97 26.58 36.04 -9.01
C PRO A 97 26.48 35.12 -10.24
N HIS A 98 27.47 34.25 -10.47
CA HIS A 98 27.58 33.46 -11.71
C HIS A 98 27.24 31.97 -11.55
N GLN A 99 27.35 31.43 -10.34
CA GLN A 99 27.14 29.99 -10.10
C GLN A 99 26.72 29.68 -8.67
N VAL A 100 26.13 28.51 -8.50
CA VAL A 100 25.90 27.85 -7.22
C VAL A 100 26.82 26.64 -7.12
N VAL A 101 27.55 26.53 -6.01
CA VAL A 101 28.42 25.40 -5.69
C VAL A 101 27.86 24.69 -4.48
N ILE A 102 27.66 23.37 -4.60
CA ILE A 102 27.06 22.51 -3.57
C ILE A 102 28.07 21.43 -3.23
N ARG A 103 28.45 21.30 -1.96
CA ARG A 103 29.47 20.33 -1.52
C ARG A 103 29.04 19.59 -0.27
N GLY A 104 29.27 18.29 -0.24
CA GLY A 104 29.03 17.47 0.96
C GLY A 104 29.54 16.06 0.80
N GLN A 105 29.50 15.30 1.90
CA GLN A 105 29.82 13.88 1.88
C GLN A 105 28.59 13.07 1.42
N GLY A 106 28.81 12.15 0.48
CA GLY A 106 27.78 11.26 -0.04
C GLY A 106 27.68 9.96 0.76
N ARG A 107 26.46 9.53 1.00
CA ARG A 107 26.09 8.16 1.40
C ARG A 107 25.74 7.37 0.14
N PHE A 108 26.45 6.28 -0.12
CA PHE A 108 26.33 5.48 -1.35
C PHE A 108 25.65 4.13 -1.08
N SER A 109 24.99 3.56 -2.09
CA SER A 109 24.24 2.30 -1.97
C SER A 109 25.08 1.02 -2.04
N GLY A 110 26.40 1.10 -2.18
CA GLY A 110 27.30 -0.05 -2.37
C GLY A 110 27.98 -0.52 -1.07
N PRO A 111 28.35 -1.82 -0.95
CA PRO A 111 28.90 -2.41 0.28
C PRO A 111 30.37 -2.03 0.55
N THR A 112 31.12 -1.54 -0.45
CA THR A 112 32.52 -1.11 -0.30
C THR A 112 32.62 0.40 -0.12
N PRO A 113 33.51 0.92 0.74
CA PRO A 113 33.74 2.36 0.88
C PRO A 113 34.03 3.00 -0.47
N PHE A 114 33.18 3.94 -0.89
CA PHE A 114 33.35 4.58 -2.18
C PHE A 114 34.63 5.44 -2.14
N PRO A 115 35.59 5.24 -3.07
CA PRO A 115 36.91 5.85 -2.97
C PRO A 115 36.91 7.38 -3.10
N PHE A 116 35.81 8.00 -3.51
CA PHE A 116 35.66 9.45 -3.70
C PHE A 116 34.37 9.94 -3.02
N PRO A 117 34.33 9.98 -1.67
CA PRO A 117 33.10 10.11 -0.91
C PRO A 117 32.50 11.52 -0.93
N PHE A 118 33.25 12.55 -1.34
CA PHE A 118 32.73 13.91 -1.41
C PHE A 118 32.15 14.19 -2.79
N VAL A 119 30.98 14.80 -2.82
CA VAL A 119 30.31 15.23 -4.04
C VAL A 119 30.34 16.75 -4.10
N GLU A 120 30.80 17.29 -5.23
CA GLU A 120 30.71 18.71 -5.56
C GLU A 120 29.84 18.87 -6.80
N VAL A 121 28.83 19.73 -6.73
CA VAL A 121 27.96 20.09 -7.85
C VAL A 121 28.07 21.58 -8.10
N THR A 122 28.44 21.97 -9.31
CA THR A 122 28.50 23.38 -9.74
C THR A 122 27.45 23.63 -10.82
N ILE A 123 26.59 24.62 -10.62
CA ILE A 123 25.52 24.99 -11.55
C ILE A 123 25.63 26.48 -11.88
N PRO A 124 25.86 26.86 -13.14
CA PRO A 124 25.82 28.25 -13.56
C PRO A 124 24.43 28.86 -13.32
N ARG A 125 24.38 30.04 -12.73
CA ARG A 125 23.13 30.78 -12.54
C ARG A 125 22.68 31.37 -13.86
N ARG A 126 21.41 31.16 -14.18
CA ARG A 126 20.78 31.67 -15.40
C ARG A 126 19.52 32.45 -15.02
N PRO A 127 19.30 33.65 -15.59
CA PRO A 127 18.01 34.33 -15.50
C PRO A 127 16.88 33.43 -16.00
N VAL A 128 15.67 33.59 -15.47
CA VAL A 128 14.51 32.76 -15.84
C VAL A 128 14.22 32.78 -17.35
N ALA A 129 14.54 33.90 -18.02
CA ALA A 129 14.41 34.06 -19.47
C ALA A 129 15.39 33.22 -20.32
N GLN A 130 16.42 32.63 -19.71
CA GLN A 130 17.38 31.75 -20.39
C GLN A 130 17.15 30.28 -20.02
N PRO A 131 17.46 29.32 -20.90
CA PRO A 131 17.44 27.90 -20.54
C PRO A 131 18.34 27.60 -19.33
N ARG A 132 17.92 26.65 -18.49
CA ARG A 132 18.72 26.21 -17.35
C ARG A 132 20.04 25.59 -17.80
N ALA A 133 21.11 25.93 -17.09
CA ALA A 133 22.44 25.43 -17.38
C ALA A 133 22.61 23.96 -16.96
N ALA A 134 23.61 23.28 -17.54
CA ALA A 134 24.03 21.97 -17.07
C ALA A 134 24.74 22.07 -15.72
N ALA A 135 24.57 21.04 -14.88
CA ALA A 135 25.30 20.86 -13.64
C ALA A 135 26.60 20.08 -13.90
N VAL A 136 27.71 20.52 -13.33
CA VAL A 136 28.98 19.78 -13.33
C VAL A 136 29.14 19.09 -11.98
N VAL A 137 29.20 17.76 -11.98
CA VAL A 137 29.32 16.94 -10.77
C VAL A 137 30.71 16.31 -10.72
N ARG A 138 31.40 16.47 -9.59
CA ARG A 138 32.71 15.88 -9.32
C ARG A 138 32.67 15.05 -8.05
N PHE A 139 33.29 13.88 -8.09
CA PHE A 139 33.53 13.05 -6.93
C PHE A 139 34.97 13.26 -6.45
N ILE A 140 35.17 13.59 -5.18
CA ILE A 140 36.44 14.04 -4.63
C ILE A 140 36.87 13.12 -3.49
N ARG A 141 38.15 12.76 -3.48
CA ARG A 141 38.84 12.12 -2.36
C ARG A 141 39.74 13.14 -1.68
N PRO A 142 39.71 13.30 -0.35
CA PRO A 142 40.65 14.16 0.36
C PRO A 142 42.11 13.75 0.08
N PRO A 143 43.08 14.70 0.03
CA PRO A 143 42.89 16.12 0.30
C PRO A 143 42.31 16.94 -0.86
N ASN A 144 42.30 16.48 -2.12
CA ASN A 144 41.61 17.12 -3.28
C ASN A 144 41.74 16.30 -4.59
N GLN A 145 41.88 14.97 -4.51
CA GLN A 145 41.96 14.13 -5.70
C GLN A 145 40.58 14.05 -6.36
N VAL A 146 40.45 14.57 -7.58
CA VAL A 146 39.21 14.52 -8.37
C VAL A 146 39.11 13.18 -9.09
N GLY A 147 38.01 12.48 -8.88
CA GLY A 147 37.64 11.27 -9.59
C GLY A 147 36.90 11.58 -10.89
N VAL A 148 35.86 10.80 -11.18
CA VAL A 148 35.03 11.01 -12.38
C VAL A 148 34.27 12.34 -12.31
N THR A 149 34.15 13.01 -13.46
CA THR A 149 33.34 14.21 -13.64
C THR A 149 32.16 13.91 -14.57
N TYR A 150 30.97 14.37 -14.21
CA TYR A 150 29.77 14.29 -15.05
C TYR A 150 29.29 15.70 -15.40
N VAL A 151 28.88 15.89 -16.65
CA VAL A 151 28.14 17.09 -17.08
C VAL A 151 26.70 16.67 -17.32
N CYS A 152 25.80 17.17 -16.48
CA CYS A 152 24.40 16.76 -16.43
C CYS A 152 23.50 17.90 -16.94
N SER A 153 22.89 17.74 -18.11
CA SER A 153 21.94 18.72 -18.63
C SER A 153 20.65 18.71 -17.80
N PHE A 154 20.02 19.88 -17.63
CA PHE A 154 18.71 19.96 -16.97
C PHE A 154 17.65 19.15 -17.74
N ARG A 155 16.76 18.47 -17.00
CA ARG A 155 15.70 17.63 -17.58
C ARG A 155 14.30 18.02 -17.11
N SER A 156 14.11 18.26 -15.82
CA SER A 156 12.79 18.59 -15.27
C SER A 156 12.91 19.32 -13.94
N ALA A 157 11.91 20.14 -13.62
CA ALA A 157 11.78 20.73 -12.29
C ALA A 157 11.36 19.68 -11.23
N TYR A 158 10.74 18.58 -11.67
CA TYR A 158 10.42 17.43 -10.84
C TYR A 158 11.63 16.51 -10.68
N PHE A 159 11.70 15.82 -9.55
CA PHE A 159 12.82 14.95 -9.18
C PHE A 159 12.71 13.57 -9.84
N ARG A 160 11.48 13.14 -10.11
CA ARG A 160 11.16 11.88 -10.79
C ARG A 160 9.96 12.08 -11.69
N THR A 161 9.83 11.20 -12.68
CA THR A 161 8.66 11.12 -13.55
C THR A 161 8.18 9.68 -13.54
N VAL A 162 6.88 9.49 -13.29
CA VAL A 162 6.21 8.19 -13.26
C VAL A 162 5.09 8.22 -14.28
N ARG A 163 5.01 7.18 -15.12
CA ARG A 163 3.82 6.99 -15.93
C ARG A 163 2.77 6.24 -15.14
N TRP A 164 1.56 6.72 -15.23
CA TRP A 164 0.45 6.20 -14.46
C TRP A 164 -0.72 5.92 -15.39
N GLU A 165 -1.25 4.71 -15.30
CA GLU A 165 -2.44 4.28 -16.01
C GLU A 165 -3.58 4.16 -15.00
N GLN A 166 -4.70 4.83 -15.29
CA GLN A 166 -5.89 4.81 -14.45
C GLN A 166 -7.04 4.23 -15.25
N ASP A 167 -7.53 3.10 -14.76
CA ASP A 167 -8.71 2.44 -15.30
C ASP A 167 -9.85 2.51 -14.31
N SER A 168 -11.07 2.31 -14.80
CA SER A 168 -12.23 2.14 -13.93
C SER A 168 -13.08 0.96 -14.38
N VAL A 169 -13.87 0.43 -13.46
CA VAL A 169 -14.91 -0.53 -13.84
C VAL A 169 -16.17 0.24 -14.28
N THR A 170 -16.98 -0.39 -15.11
CA THR A 170 -18.15 0.23 -15.76
C THR A 170 -19.05 0.90 -14.73
N GLY A 171 -19.37 2.19 -14.96
CA GLY A 171 -20.22 2.98 -14.07
C GLY A 171 -19.52 3.57 -12.84
N LYS A 172 -18.22 3.31 -12.64
CA LYS A 172 -17.43 3.92 -11.55
C LYS A 172 -16.61 5.07 -12.12
N VAL A 173 -16.86 6.27 -11.57
CA VAL A 173 -16.27 7.51 -12.08
C VAL A 173 -14.98 7.80 -11.33
N PRO A 174 -13.83 7.89 -12.02
CA PRO A 174 -12.60 8.26 -11.35
C PRO A 174 -12.64 9.65 -10.73
N PHE A 175 -11.92 9.82 -9.63
CA PHE A 175 -11.77 11.12 -8.98
C PHE A 175 -11.14 12.16 -9.92
N VAL A 176 -11.73 13.35 -9.97
CA VAL A 176 -11.29 14.44 -10.85
C VAL A 176 -10.42 15.43 -10.09
N SER A 177 -11.01 16.11 -9.10
CA SER A 177 -10.34 17.16 -8.34
C SER A 177 -11.09 17.50 -7.05
N TYR A 178 -10.40 18.16 -6.14
CA TYR A 178 -10.96 18.70 -4.90
C TYR A 178 -10.44 20.12 -4.67
N ASP A 179 -11.33 21.08 -4.41
CA ASP A 179 -10.92 22.42 -3.95
C ASP A 179 -10.69 22.39 -2.44
N THR A 180 -9.44 22.51 -2.03
CA THR A 180 -9.09 22.54 -0.60
C THR A 180 -9.78 23.70 0.13
N GLY A 181 -10.12 24.81 -0.56
CA GLY A 181 -10.79 25.98 0.02
C GLY A 181 -12.27 25.78 0.35
N SER A 182 -12.85 24.65 -0.07
CA SER A 182 -14.27 24.33 0.15
C SER A 182 -14.61 23.99 1.60
N LEU A 183 -13.61 23.66 2.43
CA LEU A 183 -13.75 23.34 3.85
C LEU A 183 -12.70 24.11 4.68
N PRO A 184 -12.88 24.21 6.02
CA PRO A 184 -11.89 24.83 6.89
C PRO A 184 -10.49 24.21 6.72
N GLN A 185 -9.48 25.08 6.62
CA GLN A 185 -8.09 24.69 6.40
C GLN A 185 -7.18 25.11 7.56
N PRO A 186 -5.98 24.50 7.67
CA PRO A 186 -4.96 24.94 8.60
C PRO A 186 -4.55 26.39 8.32
N PRO A 187 -4.29 27.21 9.35
CA PRO A 187 -3.76 28.56 9.16
C PRO A 187 -2.49 28.57 8.30
N GLY A 188 -2.47 29.41 7.26
CA GLY A 188 -1.33 29.53 6.34
C GLY A 188 -1.29 28.49 5.21
N SER A 189 -2.21 27.51 5.16
CA SER A 189 -2.38 26.64 4.00
C SER A 189 -3.11 27.41 2.88
N PRO A 190 -2.55 27.48 1.65
CA PRO A 190 -3.22 28.15 0.54
C PRO A 190 -4.34 27.28 -0.02
N ALA A 191 -5.52 27.91 -0.21
CA ALA A 191 -6.60 27.34 -0.99
C ALA A 191 -6.17 27.08 -2.42
N ARG A 192 -6.43 25.86 -2.90
CA ARG A 192 -6.03 25.37 -4.21
C ARG A 192 -6.85 24.14 -4.60
N VAL A 193 -7.04 23.98 -5.90
CA VAL A 193 -7.65 22.77 -6.48
C VAL A 193 -6.57 21.71 -6.65
N LEU A 194 -6.75 20.56 -6.01
CA LEU A 194 -5.87 19.40 -6.10
C LEU A 194 -6.49 18.30 -6.95
N THR A 195 -5.72 17.80 -7.91
CA THR A 195 -5.91 16.50 -8.57
C THR A 195 -4.88 15.51 -8.02
N VAL A 196 -5.03 14.22 -8.27
CA VAL A 196 -4.02 13.22 -7.89
C VAL A 196 -2.64 13.55 -8.48
N PRO A 197 -2.49 13.83 -9.80
CA PRO A 197 -1.21 14.30 -10.33
C PRO A 197 -0.68 15.57 -9.68
N ARG A 198 -1.54 16.53 -9.33
CA ARG A 198 -1.10 17.78 -8.69
C ARG A 198 -0.60 17.56 -7.27
N ALA A 199 -1.21 16.65 -6.50
CA ALA A 199 -0.72 16.29 -5.16
C ALA A 199 0.71 15.71 -5.23
N PHE A 200 0.99 14.84 -6.20
CA PHE A 200 2.36 14.35 -6.45
C PHE A 200 3.29 15.41 -7.04
N ALA A 201 2.79 16.33 -7.88
CA ALA A 201 3.57 17.45 -8.41
C ALA A 201 4.05 18.38 -7.28
N GLU A 202 3.20 18.68 -6.29
CA GLU A 202 3.59 19.41 -5.07
C GLU A 202 4.63 18.63 -4.23
N ALA A 203 4.54 17.30 -4.24
CA ALA A 203 5.58 16.41 -3.68
C ALA A 203 6.88 16.37 -4.51
N GLY A 204 6.92 16.99 -5.69
CA GLY A 204 8.08 17.03 -6.58
C GLY A 204 8.19 15.83 -7.53
N ILE A 205 7.10 15.09 -7.73
CA ILE A 205 7.01 13.92 -8.61
C ILE A 205 6.06 14.24 -9.78
N ASP A 206 6.53 14.01 -11.00
CA ASP A 206 5.75 14.21 -12.20
C ASP A 206 4.95 12.94 -12.52
N LEU A 207 3.67 12.93 -12.18
CA LEU A 207 2.77 11.82 -12.49
C LEU A 207 2.11 12.09 -13.85
N VAL A 208 2.57 11.38 -14.88
CA VAL A 208 2.15 11.59 -16.26
C VAL A 208 1.22 10.45 -16.65
N ALA A 209 0.03 10.77 -17.15
CA ALA A 209 -0.87 9.76 -17.70
C ALA A 209 -0.13 8.95 -18.79
N GLY A 210 -0.13 7.62 -18.64
CA GLY A 210 0.43 6.67 -19.58
C GLY A 210 -0.61 5.62 -19.94
N GLY A 211 -0.47 5.03 -21.13
CA GLY A 211 -1.46 4.09 -21.64
C GLY A 211 -2.75 4.77 -22.09
N ALA A 212 -3.74 3.97 -22.47
CA ALA A 212 -5.11 4.42 -22.68
C ALA A 212 -5.92 4.09 -21.41
N ALA A 213 -6.68 5.05 -20.90
CA ALA A 213 -7.62 4.78 -19.82
C ALA A 213 -8.71 3.84 -20.34
N ASN A 214 -8.88 2.71 -19.68
CA ASN A 214 -9.83 1.68 -20.05
C ASN A 214 -10.96 1.60 -19.04
N VAL A 215 -12.17 1.33 -19.56
CA VAL A 215 -13.32 1.00 -18.74
C VAL A 215 -13.51 -0.51 -18.80
N LEU A 216 -13.26 -1.18 -17.69
CA LEU A 216 -13.43 -2.61 -17.54
C LEU A 216 -14.90 -2.94 -17.33
N GLY A 217 -15.32 -4.15 -17.70
CA GLY A 217 -16.59 -4.68 -17.21
C GLY A 217 -16.62 -4.71 -15.68
N ASP A 218 -17.80 -4.80 -15.10
CA ASP A 218 -17.96 -5.01 -13.66
C ASP A 218 -18.93 -6.19 -13.43
N SER A 219 -18.88 -6.75 -12.22
CA SER A 219 -19.91 -7.67 -11.76
C SER A 219 -20.49 -7.18 -10.42
N GLN A 220 -21.64 -7.73 -10.02
CA GLN A 220 -22.31 -7.31 -8.80
C GLN A 220 -21.58 -7.73 -7.52
N ASN A 221 -20.67 -8.71 -7.57
CA ASN A 221 -20.09 -9.34 -6.37
C ASN A 221 -18.84 -8.63 -5.82
N GLY A 222 -18.46 -7.48 -6.36
CA GLY A 222 -17.23 -6.78 -5.98
C GLY A 222 -15.97 -7.50 -6.47
N TRP A 223 -14.81 -7.02 -6.05
CA TRP A 223 -13.50 -7.49 -6.53
C TRP A 223 -12.71 -8.18 -5.42
N THR A 224 -12.20 -9.37 -5.72
CA THR A 224 -11.24 -10.07 -4.87
C THR A 224 -9.82 -9.64 -5.20
N ILE A 225 -8.85 -9.87 -4.30
CA ILE A 225 -7.44 -9.56 -4.60
C ILE A 225 -6.91 -10.43 -5.74
N ALA A 226 -7.35 -11.69 -5.82
CA ALA A 226 -6.94 -12.58 -6.90
C ALA A 226 -7.36 -12.02 -8.26
N GLU A 227 -8.57 -11.45 -8.35
CA GLU A 227 -9.06 -10.78 -9.56
C GLU A 227 -8.30 -9.49 -9.86
N LEU A 228 -7.99 -8.68 -8.83
CA LEU A 228 -7.19 -7.44 -8.99
C LEU A 228 -5.78 -7.73 -9.51
N HIS A 229 -5.09 -8.72 -8.94
CA HIS A 229 -3.75 -9.13 -9.38
C HIS A 229 -3.78 -9.68 -10.80
N ALA A 230 -4.73 -10.56 -11.13
CA ALA A 230 -4.91 -11.08 -12.47
C ALA A 230 -5.21 -9.96 -13.49
N ALA A 231 -6.06 -9.00 -13.12
CA ALA A 231 -6.40 -7.86 -13.95
C ALA A 231 -5.19 -6.95 -14.20
N MET A 232 -4.34 -6.72 -13.21
CA MET A 232 -3.11 -5.94 -13.42
C MET A 232 -2.21 -6.61 -14.47
N GLN A 233 -1.91 -7.89 -14.31
CA GLN A 233 -0.96 -8.59 -15.20
C GLN A 233 -1.45 -8.66 -16.66
N THR A 234 -2.77 -8.71 -16.85
CA THR A 234 -3.39 -8.82 -18.18
C THR A 234 -3.71 -7.46 -18.78
N ASN A 235 -4.20 -6.50 -18.01
CA ASN A 235 -4.73 -5.25 -18.52
C ASN A 235 -3.71 -4.13 -18.60
N PHE A 236 -2.94 -3.92 -17.53
CA PHE A 236 -2.06 -2.77 -17.41
C PHE A 236 -1.11 -2.71 -18.62
N SER A 237 -1.29 -1.72 -19.48
CA SER A 237 -0.65 -1.69 -20.81
C SER A 237 0.88 -1.55 -20.73
N LEU A 238 1.35 -0.94 -19.64
CA LEU A 238 2.75 -0.75 -19.31
C LEU A 238 3.30 -1.87 -18.41
N TRP A 239 2.51 -2.90 -18.10
CA TRP A 239 2.93 -3.97 -17.21
C TRP A 239 4.13 -4.72 -17.78
N ARG A 240 5.17 -4.78 -16.96
CA ARG A 240 6.33 -5.63 -17.10
C ARG A 240 6.72 -6.00 -15.69
N ASN A 241 7.00 -7.27 -15.44
CA ASN A 241 7.54 -7.74 -14.18
C ASN A 241 9.05 -7.38 -14.14
N VAL A 242 9.38 -6.10 -13.98
CA VAL A 242 10.73 -5.52 -13.89
C VAL A 242 10.68 -4.17 -13.14
N PRO A 243 11.81 -3.66 -12.61
CA PRO A 243 11.88 -2.30 -12.07
C PRO A 243 11.55 -1.25 -13.13
N GLN A 244 10.51 -0.44 -12.90
CA GLN A 244 10.12 0.63 -13.82
C GLN A 244 9.31 1.74 -13.14
N TRP A 245 9.37 2.95 -13.70
CA TRP A 245 8.56 4.09 -13.26
C TRP A 245 7.15 4.03 -13.88
N MET A 246 6.45 2.92 -13.68
CA MET A 246 5.11 2.66 -14.19
C MET A 246 4.25 2.12 -13.06
N VAL A 247 3.04 2.65 -12.88
CA VAL A 247 2.07 2.18 -11.88
C VAL A 247 0.66 2.18 -12.46
N TRP A 248 -0.14 1.21 -12.02
CA TRP A 248 -1.54 1.06 -12.39
C TRP A 248 -2.45 1.35 -11.20
N LEU A 249 -3.51 2.11 -11.43
CA LEU A 249 -4.58 2.34 -10.46
C LEU A 249 -5.91 1.90 -11.07
N LEU A 250 -6.61 1.00 -10.39
CA LEU A 250 -7.98 0.62 -10.74
C LEU A 250 -9.00 1.26 -9.81
N VAL A 251 -9.98 1.95 -10.39
CA VAL A 251 -11.20 2.38 -9.69
C VAL A 251 -12.22 1.24 -9.77
N ALA A 252 -12.22 0.39 -8.75
CA ALA A 252 -13.08 -0.78 -8.63
C ALA A 252 -14.40 -0.42 -7.92
N SER A 253 -15.38 -1.33 -7.97
CA SER A 253 -16.69 -1.15 -7.32
C SER A 253 -16.59 -1.20 -5.80
N ARG A 254 -16.48 -2.41 -5.24
CA ARG A 254 -16.32 -2.68 -3.80
C ARG A 254 -15.39 -3.86 -3.60
N PHE A 255 -14.81 -3.95 -2.40
CA PHE A 255 -14.01 -5.10 -2.02
C PHE A 255 -14.89 -6.27 -1.58
N GLU A 256 -14.65 -7.46 -2.12
CA GLU A 256 -15.45 -8.66 -1.79
C GLU A 256 -15.24 -9.07 -0.31
N GLY A 257 -16.33 -9.25 0.42
CA GLY A 257 -16.32 -9.74 1.80
C GLY A 257 -15.91 -8.72 2.88
N ASN A 258 -15.55 -7.48 2.55
CA ASN A 258 -15.38 -6.39 3.52
C ASN A 258 -15.70 -5.03 2.89
N ALA A 259 -16.91 -4.53 3.15
CA ALA A 259 -17.38 -3.24 2.62
C ALA A 259 -16.66 -2.01 3.19
N GLY A 260 -15.81 -2.17 4.22
CA GLY A 260 -15.03 -1.08 4.83
C GLY A 260 -13.68 -0.82 4.16
N VAL A 261 -13.25 -1.61 3.16
CA VAL A 261 -11.97 -1.36 2.48
C VAL A 261 -12.11 -0.20 1.48
N ARG A 262 -11.35 0.88 1.67
CA ARG A 262 -11.32 2.07 0.79
C ARG A 262 -10.32 1.92 -0.35
N GLY A 263 -9.22 1.21 -0.12
CA GLY A 263 -8.17 0.96 -1.09
C GLY A 263 -7.21 -0.15 -0.68
N ILE A 264 -6.40 -0.60 -1.64
CA ILE A 264 -5.43 -1.68 -1.46
C ILE A 264 -4.28 -1.58 -2.47
N MET A 265 -3.04 -1.79 -2.01
CA MET A 265 -1.93 -2.21 -2.88
C MET A 265 -1.89 -3.75 -2.89
N PHE A 266 -2.14 -4.36 -4.04
CA PHE A 266 -2.51 -5.79 -4.12
C PHE A 266 -1.45 -6.67 -4.78
N ASP A 267 -0.42 -6.10 -5.40
CA ASP A 267 0.56 -6.83 -6.21
C ASP A 267 1.89 -7.10 -5.48
N ALA A 268 1.85 -7.42 -4.19
CA ALA A 268 3.06 -7.63 -3.39
C ALA A 268 3.78 -8.98 -3.66
N GLN A 269 3.30 -9.75 -4.63
CA GLN A 269 3.66 -11.14 -4.87
C GLN A 269 4.72 -11.33 -5.97
N ASP A 270 4.75 -10.45 -6.97
CA ASP A 270 5.65 -10.64 -8.10
C ASP A 270 7.10 -10.31 -7.68
N ALA A 271 8.09 -10.91 -8.36
CA ALA A 271 9.52 -10.60 -8.16
C ALA A 271 9.79 -9.08 -8.17
N PHE A 272 8.89 -8.34 -8.81
CA PHE A 272 8.88 -6.90 -8.93
C PHE A 272 7.47 -6.37 -8.54
N GLN A 273 7.24 -6.19 -7.24
CA GLN A 273 5.99 -5.66 -6.63
C GLN A 273 5.83 -4.13 -6.69
N ARG A 274 4.69 -3.60 -6.22
CA ARG A 274 4.37 -2.15 -6.07
C ARG A 274 3.99 -1.47 -7.38
N GLN A 275 3.46 -2.22 -8.33
CA GLN A 275 3.04 -1.76 -9.65
C GLN A 275 1.52 -1.60 -9.77
N GLY A 276 0.73 -2.06 -8.78
CA GLY A 276 -0.73 -2.02 -8.82
C GLY A 276 -1.40 -1.66 -7.49
N CYS A 277 -2.32 -0.70 -7.54
CA CYS A 277 -3.23 -0.39 -6.44
C CYS A 277 -4.67 -0.22 -6.93
N ALA A 278 -5.64 -0.38 -6.03
CA ALA A 278 -7.05 -0.17 -6.31
C ALA A 278 -7.69 0.71 -5.25
N VAL A 279 -8.71 1.45 -5.66
CA VAL A 279 -9.61 2.23 -4.78
C VAL A 279 -11.04 1.77 -5.03
N PHE A 280 -11.85 1.71 -3.96
CA PHE A 280 -13.21 1.16 -4.02
C PHE A 280 -14.25 2.28 -4.03
N TYR A 281 -14.77 2.56 -5.22
CA TYR A 281 -15.66 3.67 -5.52
C TYR A 281 -16.91 3.68 -4.65
N ASP A 282 -17.52 2.53 -4.39
CA ASP A 282 -18.81 2.47 -3.69
C ASP A 282 -18.76 3.06 -2.28
N LEU A 283 -17.58 2.97 -1.63
CA LEU A 283 -17.34 3.48 -0.28
C LEU A 283 -16.87 4.95 -0.26
N ILE A 284 -16.21 5.42 -1.33
CA ILE A 284 -15.58 6.75 -1.34
C ILE A 284 -16.30 7.77 -2.23
N GLN A 285 -17.25 7.34 -3.06
CA GLN A 285 -18.00 8.23 -3.96
C GLN A 285 -18.72 9.35 -3.20
N GLY A 286 -18.94 10.47 -3.88
CA GLY A 286 -19.68 11.61 -3.37
C GLY A 286 -19.20 12.90 -4.03
N MET A 287 -20.10 13.88 -4.09
CA MET A 287 -19.85 15.16 -4.76
C MET A 287 -19.73 16.32 -3.78
N ASP A 288 -20.09 16.11 -2.51
CA ASP A 288 -19.86 17.07 -1.45
C ASP A 288 -18.35 17.21 -1.13
N PRO A 289 -17.93 18.36 -0.58
CA PRO A 289 -16.54 18.62 -0.24
C PRO A 289 -15.88 17.56 0.65
N GLU A 290 -16.58 17.03 1.65
CA GLU A 290 -16.05 16.02 2.56
C GLU A 290 -15.74 14.71 1.83
N SER A 291 -16.65 14.24 0.98
CA SER A 291 -16.46 13.06 0.15
C SER A 291 -15.32 13.24 -0.85
N GLN A 292 -15.24 14.39 -1.54
CA GLN A 292 -14.16 14.67 -2.48
C GLN A 292 -12.79 14.76 -1.80
N ARG A 293 -12.73 15.32 -0.57
CA ARG A 293 -11.53 15.34 0.27
C ARG A 293 -11.06 13.93 0.61
N ALA A 294 -11.99 13.05 1.00
CA ALA A 294 -11.71 11.66 1.33
C ALA A 294 -11.27 10.85 0.10
N GLN A 295 -11.87 11.09 -1.08
CA GLN A 295 -11.43 10.48 -2.35
C GLN A 295 -9.99 10.85 -2.67
N LEU A 296 -9.67 12.16 -2.69
CA LEU A 296 -8.30 12.62 -2.96
C LEU A 296 -7.29 11.93 -2.05
N ARG A 297 -7.56 11.90 -0.74
CA ARG A 297 -6.67 11.25 0.23
C ARG A 297 -6.50 9.77 -0.07
N THR A 298 -7.57 9.05 -0.37
CA THR A 298 -7.52 7.61 -0.65
C THR A 298 -6.65 7.32 -1.87
N TYR A 299 -6.85 8.04 -2.98
CA TYR A 299 -6.03 7.83 -4.18
C TYR A 299 -4.55 8.13 -3.95
N VAL A 300 -4.23 9.25 -3.29
CA VAL A 300 -2.84 9.63 -3.02
C VAL A 300 -2.18 8.67 -2.03
N HIS A 301 -2.94 8.17 -1.06
CA HIS A 301 -2.49 7.19 -0.07
C HIS A 301 -2.10 5.85 -0.72
N GLU A 302 -3.00 5.27 -1.52
CA GLU A 302 -2.74 3.99 -2.19
C GLU A 302 -1.56 4.08 -3.17
N LEU A 303 -1.47 5.18 -3.94
CA LEU A 303 -0.30 5.43 -4.77
C LEU A 303 0.97 5.62 -3.93
N GLY A 304 0.87 6.22 -2.74
CA GLY A 304 1.97 6.34 -1.79
C GLY A 304 2.58 4.98 -1.44
N HIS A 305 1.77 3.95 -1.24
CA HIS A 305 2.25 2.58 -1.05
C HIS A 305 3.02 2.06 -2.26
N ALA A 306 2.58 2.35 -3.49
CA ALA A 306 3.33 1.98 -4.70
C ALA A 306 4.74 2.62 -4.73
N PHE A 307 4.88 3.84 -4.20
CA PHE A 307 6.18 4.51 -3.99
C PHE A 307 7.00 3.97 -2.81
N ASN A 308 6.57 2.85 -2.21
CA ASN A 308 7.19 2.22 -1.06
C ASN A 308 7.09 3.08 0.22
N LEU A 309 6.02 3.87 0.37
CA LEU A 309 5.73 4.56 1.63
C LEU A 309 4.88 3.68 2.53
N LEU A 310 5.31 3.55 3.79
CA LEU A 310 4.54 2.91 4.84
C LEU A 310 3.57 3.89 5.50
N HIS A 311 2.61 3.35 6.25
CA HIS A 311 1.81 4.14 7.16
C HIS A 311 2.69 4.90 8.16
N SER A 312 2.21 6.06 8.62
CA SER A 312 2.99 6.93 9.50
C SER A 312 3.50 6.24 10.77
N TRP A 313 2.68 5.37 11.39
CA TRP A 313 3.02 4.60 12.60
C TRP A 313 3.79 3.30 12.34
N GLN A 314 4.24 3.08 11.11
CA GLN A 314 4.96 1.87 10.70
C GLN A 314 6.30 2.14 10.05
N LYS A 315 6.72 3.41 9.93
CA LYS A 315 7.98 3.77 9.25
C LYS A 315 9.20 3.13 9.94
N ASP A 316 9.03 2.61 11.14
CA ASP A 316 9.96 1.80 11.93
C ASP A 316 9.81 0.27 11.71
N LEU A 317 9.13 -0.20 10.66
CA LEU A 317 8.95 -1.64 10.36
C LEU A 317 9.69 -2.12 9.12
N ALA A 318 10.32 -1.22 8.39
CA ALA A 318 10.80 -1.47 7.04
C ALA A 318 12.25 -2.00 7.02
N THR A 319 13.21 -1.56 6.16
CA THR A 319 14.66 -1.91 6.32
C THR A 319 15.59 -0.92 5.58
N PRO A 320 16.44 -0.03 6.16
CA PRO A 320 16.90 0.23 7.57
C PRO A 320 16.19 1.43 8.32
N PRO A 321 15.91 1.54 9.67
CA PRO A 321 14.73 2.19 10.33
C PRO A 321 14.48 3.63 9.95
N ALA A 322 13.21 4.05 9.83
CA ALA A 322 12.89 5.45 9.58
C ALA A 322 12.29 6.02 10.84
N PRO A 323 12.64 7.28 11.15
CA PRO A 323 12.06 7.95 12.29
C PRO A 323 10.54 8.05 12.11
N LEU A 324 9.82 7.66 13.16
CA LEU A 324 8.41 7.97 13.31
C LEU A 324 8.23 9.46 13.60
N GLY A 325 7.06 9.98 13.23
CA GLY A 325 6.64 11.33 13.60
C GLY A 325 6.18 11.46 15.06
N PRO A 326 5.54 12.58 15.41
CA PRO A 326 4.96 12.81 16.74
C PRO A 326 4.06 11.66 17.17
N ASN A 327 4.06 11.35 18.47
CA ASN A 327 3.33 10.25 19.08
C ASN A 327 3.44 8.94 18.26
N ARG A 328 4.69 8.50 18.02
CA ARG A 328 4.99 7.26 17.26
C ARG A 328 4.37 7.25 15.85
N GLY A 329 4.25 8.40 15.22
CA GLY A 329 3.69 8.56 13.87
C GLY A 329 2.17 8.74 13.82
N PHE A 330 1.43 8.55 14.93
CA PHE A 330 -0.01 8.84 14.94
C PHE A 330 -0.32 10.33 14.86
N GLY A 331 0.61 11.20 15.27
CA GLY A 331 0.50 12.64 15.12
C GLY A 331 0.97 13.19 13.77
N ASP A 332 1.33 12.35 12.80
CA ASP A 332 1.79 12.82 11.48
C ASP A 332 0.62 13.38 10.65
N LEU A 333 0.76 14.62 10.18
CA LEU A 333 -0.13 15.22 9.18
C LEU A 333 0.34 14.82 7.78
N SER A 334 0.02 13.60 7.36
CA SER A 334 0.43 13.01 6.09
C SER A 334 -0.70 12.25 5.41
N TRP A 335 -0.67 12.22 4.07
CA TRP A 335 -1.43 11.27 3.27
C TRP A 335 -1.31 9.82 3.78
N MET A 336 -0.17 9.45 4.37
CA MET A 336 0.12 8.11 4.90
C MET A 336 -0.41 7.85 6.32
N ASN A 337 -1.11 8.82 6.94
CA ASN A 337 -1.79 8.61 8.21
C ASN A 337 -3.29 8.33 8.01
N TYR A 338 -3.90 7.66 8.97
CA TYR A 338 -5.34 7.43 9.04
C TYR A 338 -5.97 8.59 9.80
N PRO A 339 -6.86 9.39 9.18
CA PRO A 339 -7.47 10.53 9.84
C PRO A 339 -8.10 10.18 11.19
N GLN A 340 -8.77 9.03 11.27
CA GLN A 340 -9.44 8.55 12.46
C GLN A 340 -8.48 8.12 13.59
N ASN A 341 -7.22 7.80 13.27
CA ASN A 341 -6.18 7.43 14.23
C ASN A 341 -5.26 8.60 14.58
N TYR A 342 -5.59 9.82 14.13
CA TYR A 342 -4.76 10.98 14.38
C TYR A 342 -4.74 11.30 15.87
N ASP A 343 -3.61 11.05 16.51
CA ASP A 343 -3.38 11.29 17.93
C ASP A 343 -2.08 12.10 18.06
N PRO A 344 -2.16 13.45 18.04
CA PRO A 344 -1.00 14.29 18.28
C PRO A 344 -0.56 14.20 19.74
N ASP A 345 0.69 14.58 20.03
CA ASP A 345 1.25 14.53 21.39
C ASP A 345 0.30 15.15 22.44
N PRO A 346 -0.05 14.43 23.51
CA PRO A 346 -1.01 14.89 24.51
C PRO A 346 -0.48 16.00 25.44
N ASP A 347 0.81 16.35 25.39
CA ASP A 347 1.39 17.44 26.18
C ASP A 347 1.98 18.57 25.29
N PRO A 348 1.33 19.74 25.19
CA PRO A 348 0.07 20.12 25.82
C PRO A 348 -1.15 19.41 25.18
N PRO A 349 -2.33 19.41 25.84
CA PRO A 349 -3.52 18.72 25.32
C PRO A 349 -3.91 19.20 23.93
N ASN A 350 -3.82 18.30 22.95
CA ASN A 350 -4.16 18.56 21.56
C ASN A 350 -5.44 17.80 21.16
N PRO A 351 -6.31 18.37 20.30
CA PRO A 351 -7.45 17.63 19.75
C PRO A 351 -6.99 16.43 18.90
N GLU A 352 -7.63 15.28 19.11
CA GLU A 352 -7.40 14.02 18.40
C GLU A 352 -8.54 13.67 17.41
N GLY A 353 -8.34 12.61 16.61
CA GLY A 353 -9.31 12.03 15.69
C GLY A 353 -9.48 12.78 14.36
N ALA A 354 -10.39 12.26 13.53
CA ALA A 354 -10.54 12.69 12.14
C ALA A 354 -10.83 14.18 11.97
N ALA A 355 -11.68 14.76 12.83
CA ALA A 355 -11.99 16.19 12.77
C ALA A 355 -10.74 17.05 13.03
N ALA A 356 -9.91 16.66 14.00
CA ALA A 356 -8.66 17.35 14.31
C ALA A 356 -7.63 17.20 13.19
N TYR A 357 -7.49 15.98 12.66
CA TYR A 357 -6.65 15.70 11.49
C TYR A 357 -7.00 16.63 10.33
N TRP A 358 -8.26 16.64 9.91
CA TRP A 358 -8.69 17.41 8.73
C TRP A 358 -8.57 18.92 8.92
N ARG A 359 -8.74 19.41 10.16
CA ARG A 359 -8.53 20.83 10.49
C ARG A 359 -7.05 21.23 10.38
N ALA A 360 -6.13 20.30 10.60
CA ALA A 360 -4.69 20.54 10.66
C ALA A 360 -3.93 20.05 9.40
N PHE A 361 -4.53 19.20 8.57
CA PHE A 361 -3.86 18.57 7.44
C PHE A 361 -3.62 19.54 6.26
N PRO A 362 -2.35 19.79 5.86
CA PRO A 362 -2.02 20.74 4.79
C PRO A 362 -2.08 20.15 3.37
N PHE A 363 -2.56 18.90 3.23
CA PHE A 363 -2.56 18.14 1.98
C PHE A 363 -1.14 17.92 1.43
N SER A 364 -0.22 17.46 2.27
CA SER A 364 1.17 17.15 1.88
C SER A 364 1.69 15.88 2.54
N PHE A 365 2.72 15.29 1.95
CA PHE A 365 3.56 14.29 2.64
C PHE A 365 4.42 14.98 3.71
N THR A 366 4.82 14.23 4.74
CA THR A 366 5.81 14.67 5.73
C THR A 366 7.19 14.90 5.08
N ALA A 367 8.06 15.63 5.76
CA ALA A 367 9.42 15.87 5.27
C ALA A 367 10.21 14.56 5.02
N ALA A 368 10.05 13.55 5.88
CA ALA A 368 10.70 12.25 5.72
C ALA A 368 10.21 11.50 4.48
N GLU A 369 8.90 11.47 4.24
CA GLU A 369 8.32 10.88 3.03
C GLU A 369 8.75 11.63 1.76
N LEU A 370 8.82 12.97 1.81
CA LEU A 370 9.35 13.77 0.70
C LEU A 370 10.83 13.45 0.41
N VAL A 371 11.64 13.21 1.44
CA VAL A 371 13.03 12.74 1.27
C VAL A 371 13.06 11.40 0.55
N HIS A 372 12.21 10.45 0.93
CA HIS A 372 12.12 9.16 0.25
C HIS A 372 11.72 9.33 -1.22
N LEU A 373 10.59 10.00 -1.48
CA LEU A 373 10.06 10.24 -2.82
C LEU A 373 11.08 10.93 -3.73
N ARG A 374 11.73 12.01 -3.25
CA ARG A 374 12.62 12.84 -4.08
C ARG A 374 14.04 12.31 -4.14
N HIS A 375 14.56 11.77 -3.03
CA HIS A 375 15.99 11.48 -2.87
C HIS A 375 16.33 10.05 -2.45
N GLY A 376 15.36 9.19 -2.10
CA GLY A 376 15.60 7.79 -1.80
C GLY A 376 16.40 7.07 -2.89
N PHE A 377 17.14 6.01 -2.55
CA PHE A 377 17.91 5.31 -3.57
C PHE A 377 16.99 4.72 -4.63
N HIS A 378 17.50 4.60 -5.85
CA HIS A 378 16.71 4.21 -7.02
C HIS A 378 15.78 3.01 -6.75
N ARG A 379 16.37 1.93 -6.24
CA ARG A 379 15.69 0.65 -5.99
C ARG A 379 14.73 0.68 -4.82
N ASP A 380 14.85 1.67 -3.93
CA ASP A 380 13.97 1.82 -2.76
C ASP A 380 12.67 2.54 -3.13
N VAL A 381 12.66 3.26 -4.26
CA VAL A 381 11.52 4.10 -4.65
C VAL A 381 10.85 3.57 -5.93
N ILE A 382 11.62 3.18 -6.96
CA ILE A 382 11.08 2.72 -8.24
C ILE A 382 10.18 1.50 -8.05
N MET A 383 9.00 1.49 -8.68
CA MET A 383 8.09 0.34 -8.66
C MET A 383 8.79 -0.88 -9.25
N GLY A 384 8.46 -2.05 -8.72
CA GLY A 384 9.05 -3.30 -9.19
C GLY A 384 10.53 -3.47 -8.84
N ALA A 385 11.07 -2.83 -7.79
CA ALA A 385 12.48 -3.04 -7.39
C ALA A 385 12.62 -3.73 -6.04
N ASN A 386 13.11 -3.04 -5.01
CA ASN A 386 13.24 -3.65 -3.70
C ASN A 386 11.83 -3.99 -3.16
N PRO A 387 11.72 -5.07 -2.36
CA PRO A 387 10.46 -5.44 -1.73
C PRO A 387 9.83 -4.28 -0.97
N PHE A 388 8.50 -4.25 -0.87
CA PHE A 388 7.82 -3.24 -0.07
C PHE A 388 8.33 -3.26 1.38
N GLY A 389 8.57 -2.08 1.95
CA GLY A 389 9.27 -1.91 3.21
C GLY A 389 10.80 -1.95 3.08
N ARG A 390 11.43 -2.58 2.08
CA ARG A 390 12.90 -2.52 1.97
C ARG A 390 13.35 -1.18 1.38
N GLY A 391 14.31 -0.54 2.04
CA GLY A 391 14.73 0.84 1.79
C GLY A 391 13.79 1.91 2.37
N ALA A 392 12.62 1.49 2.84
CA ALA A 392 11.59 2.32 3.47
C ALA A 392 11.66 2.33 5.00
N ALA A 393 12.73 1.72 5.53
CA ALA A 393 13.27 1.80 6.88
C ALA A 393 12.86 0.87 8.11
N ASP A 394 13.78 0.00 8.63
CA ASP A 394 13.84 -1.01 9.77
C ASP A 394 13.07 -0.95 11.08
N ILE A 395 12.95 -2.19 11.57
CA ILE A 395 12.29 -2.80 12.70
C ILE A 395 12.88 -2.25 13.99
N ASP A 396 12.03 -1.69 14.83
CA ASP A 396 12.39 -1.52 16.23
C ASP A 396 12.60 -2.92 16.84
N ALA A 397 13.84 -3.23 17.23
CA ALA A 397 14.16 -4.46 17.95
C ALA A 397 13.29 -4.58 19.22
N ASP A 398 12.88 -3.45 19.77
CA ASP A 398 12.06 -3.36 20.96
C ASP A 398 10.56 -3.57 20.65
N LEU A 399 10.10 -3.64 19.39
CA LEU A 399 8.67 -3.81 19.04
C LEU A 399 8.04 -5.03 19.71
N PHE A 400 8.84 -6.08 19.87
CA PHE A 400 8.43 -7.32 20.51
C PHE A 400 8.93 -7.43 21.95
N ASP A 401 9.56 -6.40 22.49
CA ASP A 401 9.96 -6.37 23.88
C ASP A 401 8.77 -6.11 24.78
N GLU A 402 8.81 -6.77 25.92
CA GLU A 402 7.79 -6.66 26.95
C GLU A 402 7.81 -5.22 27.50
N PRO A 403 6.69 -4.49 27.46
CA PRO A 403 6.62 -3.16 28.07
C PRO A 403 7.01 -3.25 29.54
N VAL A 404 7.85 -2.32 30.00
CA VAL A 404 8.25 -2.24 31.43
C VAL A 404 7.03 -2.02 32.32
N VAL A 405 6.05 -1.28 31.80
CA VAL A 405 4.73 -1.04 32.39
C VAL A 405 3.70 -1.08 31.25
N ASP A 406 2.59 -1.79 31.45
CA ASP A 406 1.43 -1.79 30.56
C ASP A 406 0.17 -1.44 31.35
N GLU A 407 -0.30 -0.20 31.19
CA GLU A 407 -1.55 0.32 31.78
C GLU A 407 -2.67 0.45 30.73
N SER A 408 -2.49 -0.14 29.55
CA SER A 408 -3.46 -0.04 28.45
C SER A 408 -4.81 -0.67 28.78
N GLY A 409 -4.86 -1.56 29.78
CA GLY A 409 -6.04 -2.37 30.11
C GLY A 409 -6.39 -3.38 29.02
N LEU A 410 -5.50 -3.63 28.06
CA LEU A 410 -5.67 -4.56 26.94
C LEU A 410 -4.77 -5.79 27.08
N VAL A 411 -5.17 -6.90 26.47
CA VAL A 411 -4.39 -8.15 26.47
C VAL A 411 -4.42 -8.77 25.08
N LEU A 412 -3.25 -9.00 24.49
CA LEU A 412 -3.09 -9.68 23.20
C LEU A 412 -2.64 -11.14 23.43
N ASP A 413 -3.40 -12.10 22.91
CA ASP A 413 -2.98 -13.50 22.83
C ASP A 413 -2.69 -13.87 21.37
N LEU A 414 -1.63 -14.66 21.18
CA LEU A 414 -1.32 -15.35 19.93
C LEU A 414 -1.38 -16.87 20.18
N ARG A 415 -2.23 -17.57 19.44
CA ARG A 415 -2.49 -19.00 19.64
C ARG A 415 -2.35 -19.77 18.33
N ALA A 416 -1.88 -21.01 18.42
CA ALA A 416 -1.97 -21.96 17.32
C ALA A 416 -3.07 -22.98 17.65
N THR A 417 -3.81 -23.41 16.63
CA THR A 417 -4.78 -24.51 16.78
C THR A 417 -4.14 -25.87 16.99
N LYS A 418 -2.85 -25.99 16.65
CA LYS A 418 -2.01 -27.14 16.96
C LYS A 418 -0.61 -26.71 17.33
N GLN A 419 -0.01 -27.42 18.27
CA GLN A 419 1.38 -27.22 18.67
C GLN A 419 2.37 -27.76 17.64
N THR A 420 1.91 -28.62 16.72
CA THR A 420 2.76 -29.34 15.78
C THR A 420 2.12 -29.40 14.40
N TYR A 421 2.87 -28.98 13.39
CA TYR A 421 2.52 -28.95 11.99
C TYR A 421 3.30 -30.03 11.22
N ALA A 422 2.74 -30.57 10.15
CA ALA A 422 3.47 -31.39 9.19
C ALA A 422 4.33 -30.51 8.27
N TYR A 423 5.35 -31.11 7.63
CA TYR A 423 6.12 -30.41 6.61
C TYR A 423 5.22 -30.05 5.42
N GLY A 424 5.25 -28.80 4.97
CA GLY A 424 4.35 -28.28 3.93
C GLY A 424 2.93 -27.94 4.37
N GLU A 425 2.63 -28.03 5.67
CA GLU A 425 1.32 -27.65 6.20
C GLU A 425 1.19 -26.12 6.33
N PRO A 426 0.11 -25.50 5.79
CA PRO A 426 -0.16 -24.09 6.01
C PRO A 426 -0.26 -23.74 7.50
N VAL A 427 0.56 -22.77 7.94
CA VAL A 427 0.58 -22.32 9.34
C VAL A 427 -0.39 -21.16 9.52
N VAL A 428 -1.41 -21.38 10.34
CA VAL A 428 -2.43 -20.39 10.71
C VAL A 428 -2.38 -20.16 12.23
N VAL A 429 -2.49 -18.90 12.63
CA VAL A 429 -2.51 -18.47 14.04
C VAL A 429 -3.79 -17.68 14.34
N GLU A 430 -4.32 -17.86 15.55
CA GLU A 430 -5.42 -17.07 16.09
C GLU A 430 -4.85 -15.90 16.91
N LEU A 431 -5.31 -14.70 16.59
CA LEU A 431 -5.09 -13.47 17.33
C LEU A 431 -6.33 -13.17 18.16
N ARG A 432 -6.15 -12.84 19.44
CA ARG A 432 -7.23 -12.40 20.32
C ARG A 432 -6.79 -11.15 21.05
N LEU A 433 -7.54 -10.06 20.91
CA LEU A 433 -7.37 -8.84 21.69
C LEU A 433 -8.53 -8.71 22.67
N GLY A 434 -8.24 -8.73 23.96
CA GLY A 434 -9.20 -8.58 25.05
C GLY A 434 -8.93 -7.36 25.91
N THR A 435 -9.80 -7.13 26.89
CA THR A 435 -9.64 -6.07 27.90
C THR A 435 -9.69 -6.65 29.32
N THR A 436 -8.88 -6.07 30.21
CA THR A 436 -8.93 -6.27 31.66
C THR A 436 -9.54 -5.05 32.37
N ASP A 437 -9.75 -3.93 31.67
CA ASP A 437 -10.38 -2.74 32.24
C ASP A 437 -11.89 -2.95 32.40
N LEU A 438 -12.36 -2.88 33.63
CA LEU A 438 -13.78 -2.98 33.99
C LEU A 438 -14.64 -1.86 33.39
N ARG A 439 -14.05 -0.73 32.99
CA ARG A 439 -14.73 0.37 32.30
C ARG A 439 -14.87 0.11 30.79
N GLY A 440 -14.19 -0.92 30.29
CA GLY A 440 -14.07 -1.23 28.87
C GLY A 440 -13.10 -0.33 28.12
N ARG A 441 -12.68 -0.79 26.94
CA ARG A 441 -11.71 -0.09 26.08
C ARG A 441 -12.18 -0.13 24.63
N SER A 442 -12.06 1.00 23.93
CA SER A 442 -12.32 1.05 22.50
C SER A 442 -11.09 0.56 21.74
N VAL A 443 -11.30 -0.40 20.83
CA VAL A 443 -10.24 -0.95 19.97
C VAL A 443 -10.75 -1.08 18.54
N HIS A 444 -9.84 -1.26 17.59
CA HIS A 444 -10.21 -1.62 16.23
C HIS A 444 -10.56 -3.11 16.13
N GLU A 445 -11.58 -3.45 15.33
CA GLU A 445 -11.99 -4.85 15.11
C GLU A 445 -11.02 -5.61 14.17
N TYR A 446 -10.20 -4.89 13.42
CA TYR A 446 -9.35 -5.42 12.35
C TYR A 446 -8.00 -5.97 12.86
N LEU A 447 -8.02 -7.11 13.55
CA LEU A 447 -6.79 -7.73 14.09
C LEU A 447 -5.94 -8.48 13.06
N HIS A 448 -6.46 -8.84 11.89
CA HIS A 448 -5.68 -9.58 10.90
C HIS A 448 -4.47 -8.74 10.43
N PRO A 449 -3.25 -9.31 10.31
CA PRO A 449 -2.07 -8.55 9.89
C PRO A 449 -2.20 -7.82 8.54
N ASP A 450 -3.06 -8.30 7.63
CA ASP A 450 -3.46 -7.59 6.39
C ASP A 450 -3.97 -6.15 6.61
N TYR A 451 -4.51 -5.87 7.80
CA TYR A 451 -4.98 -4.54 8.20
C TYR A 451 -3.96 -3.78 9.05
N GLU A 452 -2.77 -4.35 9.22
CA GLU A 452 -1.58 -3.58 9.59
C GLU A 452 -1.53 -2.98 11.00
N LEU A 453 -2.51 -3.31 11.84
CA LEU A 453 -2.55 -2.97 13.26
C LEU A 453 -1.83 -4.00 14.15
N VAL A 454 -1.57 -5.19 13.62
CA VAL A 454 -0.89 -6.29 14.31
C VAL A 454 0.32 -6.75 13.51
N SER A 455 1.47 -6.80 14.16
CA SER A 455 2.73 -7.35 13.65
C SER A 455 3.01 -8.72 14.26
N VAL A 456 3.58 -9.66 13.50
CA VAL A 456 3.94 -11.00 14.00
C VAL A 456 5.41 -11.30 13.69
N ALA A 457 6.25 -11.45 14.70
CA ALA A 457 7.61 -11.95 14.55
C ALA A 457 7.62 -13.48 14.51
N ILE A 458 8.49 -14.05 13.68
CA ILE A 458 8.71 -15.48 13.51
C ILE A 458 10.20 -15.76 13.67
N ARG A 459 10.59 -16.44 14.75
CA ARG A 459 11.92 -17.02 14.91
C ARG A 459 11.94 -18.43 14.33
N GLN A 460 12.79 -18.62 13.33
CA GLN A 460 12.98 -19.87 12.61
C GLN A 460 13.89 -20.84 13.39
N PRO A 461 13.91 -22.15 13.05
CA PRO A 461 14.76 -23.15 13.70
C PRO A 461 16.25 -22.80 13.67
N SER A 462 16.71 -22.06 12.65
CA SER A 462 18.07 -21.55 12.54
C SER A 462 18.44 -20.50 13.60
N GLY A 463 17.47 -20.03 14.38
CA GLY A 463 17.62 -18.93 15.34
C GLY A 463 17.37 -17.55 14.74
N ARG A 464 17.24 -17.44 13.41
CA ARG A 464 16.93 -16.19 12.70
C ARG A 464 15.49 -15.75 12.97
N THR A 465 15.30 -14.51 13.41
CA THR A 465 13.98 -13.88 13.54
C THR A 465 13.67 -13.05 12.30
N VAL A 466 12.46 -13.19 11.78
CA VAL A 466 11.92 -12.41 10.66
C VAL A 466 10.54 -11.89 11.02
N LEU A 467 10.13 -10.76 10.45
CA LEU A 467 8.76 -10.25 10.58
C LEU A 467 7.88 -10.89 9.52
N TYR A 468 6.71 -11.40 9.90
CA TYR A 468 5.68 -11.79 8.94
C TYR A 468 5.17 -10.54 8.22
N ARG A 469 5.45 -10.45 6.94
CA ARG A 469 4.91 -9.42 6.05
C ARG A 469 3.80 -10.02 5.19
N PRO A 470 2.53 -9.64 5.44
CA PRO A 470 1.40 -10.13 4.64
C PRO A 470 1.59 -9.81 3.17
N LEU A 471 1.14 -10.72 2.33
CA LEU A 471 1.14 -10.51 0.88
C LEU A 471 0.28 -9.30 0.47
N MET A 472 -0.63 -8.85 1.33
CA MET A 472 -1.73 -7.96 0.96
C MET A 472 -1.95 -6.95 2.09
N ARG A 473 -2.14 -5.68 1.73
CA ARG A 473 -2.17 -4.54 2.66
C ARG A 473 -3.40 -3.69 2.42
N ARG A 474 -4.37 -3.69 3.34
CA ARG A 474 -5.71 -3.13 3.15
C ARG A 474 -5.87 -1.82 3.90
N CYS A 475 -6.29 -0.76 3.18
CA CYS A 475 -6.77 0.46 3.82
C CYS A 475 -8.25 0.33 4.17
N VAL A 476 -8.56 0.27 5.46
CA VAL A 476 -9.94 0.15 5.97
C VAL A 476 -10.46 1.45 6.58
N ASP A 477 -11.76 1.66 6.46
CA ASP A 477 -12.51 2.69 7.17
C ASP A 477 -12.64 2.29 8.64
N ALA A 478 -11.73 2.79 9.47
CA ALA A 478 -11.57 2.32 10.85
C ALA A 478 -12.46 3.07 11.87
N GLU A 479 -13.49 3.80 11.45
CA GLU A 479 -14.53 4.27 12.38
C GLU A 479 -15.26 3.10 13.07
N ALA A 480 -15.19 1.88 12.50
CA ALA A 480 -15.60 0.64 13.15
C ALA A 480 -14.68 0.29 14.33
N THR A 481 -14.80 1.06 15.40
CA THR A 481 -14.27 0.73 16.72
C THR A 481 -15.30 -0.10 17.47
N THR A 482 -14.79 -1.06 18.24
CA THR A 482 -15.62 -1.86 19.13
C THR A 482 -15.21 -1.57 20.55
N ARG A 483 -16.19 -1.43 21.42
CA ARG A 483 -15.94 -1.30 22.85
C ARG A 483 -15.86 -2.68 23.46
N LEU A 484 -14.65 -3.10 23.83
CA LEU A 484 -14.45 -4.29 24.62
C LEU A 484 -14.93 -4.04 26.05
N HIS A 485 -15.64 -5.01 26.62
CA HIS A 485 -16.09 -4.99 28.01
C HIS A 485 -15.95 -6.41 28.60
N PRO A 486 -15.35 -6.58 29.80
CA PRO A 486 -15.02 -7.90 30.34
C PRO A 486 -16.17 -8.91 30.42
N GLU A 487 -17.41 -8.43 30.57
CA GLU A 487 -18.59 -9.30 30.69
C GLU A 487 -19.42 -9.46 29.41
N ARG A 488 -19.45 -8.45 28.53
CA ARG A 488 -20.39 -8.41 27.38
C ARG A 488 -19.72 -8.76 26.06
N ASN A 489 -18.58 -8.13 25.81
CA ASN A 489 -17.78 -8.32 24.60
C ASN A 489 -16.30 -8.32 25.00
N PRO A 490 -15.80 -9.39 25.63
CA PRO A 490 -14.51 -9.36 26.31
C PRO A 490 -13.31 -9.38 25.36
N ALA A 491 -13.50 -9.77 24.09
CA ALA A 491 -12.43 -9.85 23.12
C ALA A 491 -12.93 -9.91 21.67
N VAL A 492 -12.11 -9.40 20.76
CA VAL A 492 -12.18 -9.65 19.31
C VAL A 492 -11.14 -10.69 18.89
N TYR A 493 -11.39 -11.37 17.76
CA TYR A 493 -10.58 -12.48 17.26
C TYR A 493 -10.32 -12.36 15.76
N ALA A 494 -9.16 -12.81 15.31
CA ALA A 494 -8.84 -13.03 13.91
C ALA A 494 -8.04 -14.32 13.71
N SER A 495 -8.22 -14.96 12.57
CA SER A 495 -7.39 -16.09 12.13
C SER A 495 -6.51 -15.64 10.97
N ALA A 496 -5.20 -15.75 11.14
CA ALA A 496 -4.21 -15.25 10.21
C ALA A 496 -3.35 -16.39 9.67
N TYR A 497 -3.41 -16.60 8.36
CA TYR A 497 -2.43 -17.43 7.67
C TYR A 497 -1.09 -16.70 7.66
N VAL A 498 -0.06 -17.31 8.25
CA VAL A 498 1.31 -16.75 8.36
C VAL A 498 2.35 -17.63 7.68
N GLY A 499 1.90 -18.66 6.95
CA GLY A 499 2.79 -19.61 6.26
C GLY A 499 3.58 -18.98 5.12
N TYR A 500 2.98 -18.03 4.41
CA TYR A 500 3.54 -17.38 3.21
C TYR A 500 3.19 -15.90 3.17
N GLY A 501 4.10 -15.06 2.67
CA GLY A 501 3.91 -13.62 2.53
C GLY A 501 4.95 -12.99 1.60
N GLN A 502 5.28 -11.70 1.80
CA GLN A 502 6.18 -10.97 0.89
C GLN A 502 7.60 -11.55 0.79
N ASP A 503 8.02 -12.34 1.79
CA ASP A 503 9.33 -12.98 1.86
C ASP A 503 9.31 -14.46 1.45
N GLY A 504 8.23 -14.89 0.80
CA GLY A 504 8.00 -16.29 0.46
C GLY A 504 7.49 -17.08 1.67
N HIS A 505 7.87 -18.36 1.75
CA HIS A 505 7.44 -19.27 2.82
C HIS A 505 8.27 -19.07 4.10
N TYR A 506 7.59 -18.84 5.23
CA TYR A 506 8.25 -18.64 6.53
C TYR A 506 8.60 -19.95 7.25
N PHE A 507 7.94 -21.06 6.87
CA PHE A 507 7.95 -22.36 7.58
C PHE A 507 8.56 -23.52 6.76
N GLN A 508 9.60 -23.26 5.97
CA GLN A 508 10.25 -24.26 5.10
C GLN A 508 11.27 -25.17 5.79
N GLN A 509 11.53 -24.99 7.09
CA GLN A 509 12.51 -25.77 7.83
C GLN A 509 11.80 -26.60 8.90
N PRO A 510 11.98 -27.93 8.93
CA PRO A 510 11.57 -28.71 10.09
C PRO A 510 12.30 -28.22 11.36
N GLY A 511 11.59 -28.15 12.47
CA GLY A 511 12.14 -27.71 13.75
C GLY A 511 11.19 -26.87 14.57
N THR A 512 11.72 -26.27 15.62
CA THR A 512 10.97 -25.39 16.53
C THR A 512 10.94 -23.97 16.00
N TYR A 513 9.75 -23.38 15.98
CA TYR A 513 9.52 -21.97 15.72
C TYR A 513 9.02 -21.28 17.00
N GLN A 514 9.34 -19.98 17.12
CA GLN A 514 8.76 -19.10 18.14
C GLN A 514 8.10 -17.92 17.45
N LEU A 515 6.87 -17.62 17.82
CA LEU A 515 6.11 -16.50 17.29
C LEU A 515 5.72 -15.55 18.41
N ARG A 516 5.70 -14.25 18.11
CA ARG A 516 5.20 -13.22 19.04
C ARG A 516 4.44 -12.17 18.24
N ALA A 517 3.29 -11.74 18.74
CA ALA A 517 2.51 -10.68 18.13
C ALA A 517 2.66 -9.37 18.92
N ALA A 518 2.57 -8.25 18.22
CA ALA A 518 2.51 -6.91 18.79
C ALA A 518 1.32 -6.16 18.16
N TYR A 519 0.48 -5.57 19.01
CA TYR A 519 -0.64 -4.70 18.63
C TYR A 519 -0.34 -3.29 19.12
N VAL A 520 -0.65 -2.29 18.27
CA VAL A 520 -0.56 -0.88 18.63
C VAL A 520 -1.97 -0.32 18.71
N ALA A 521 -2.36 0.14 19.90
CA ALA A 521 -3.66 0.74 20.17
C ALA A 521 -3.72 2.19 19.64
N ALA A 522 -4.93 2.74 19.55
CA ALA A 522 -5.15 4.09 19.04
C ALA A 522 -4.48 5.18 19.89
N ASP A 523 -4.29 4.94 21.19
CA ASP A 523 -3.59 5.84 22.12
C ASP A 523 -2.06 5.64 22.15
N GLY A 524 -1.51 4.93 21.15
CA GLY A 524 -0.08 4.61 21.04
C GLY A 524 0.42 3.50 21.97
N SER A 525 -0.44 2.94 22.83
CA SER A 525 -0.07 1.81 23.69
C SER A 525 0.34 0.59 22.87
N ARG A 526 1.42 -0.08 23.27
CA ARG A 526 1.89 -1.31 22.63
C ARG A 526 1.60 -2.51 23.52
N ILE A 527 0.87 -3.47 22.98
CA ILE A 527 0.50 -4.71 23.66
C ILE A 527 1.14 -5.87 22.93
N VAL A 528 1.97 -6.64 23.64
CA VAL A 528 2.66 -7.80 23.07
C VAL A 528 2.07 -9.10 23.60
N SER A 529 2.00 -10.11 22.76
CA SER A 529 1.57 -11.43 23.18
C SER A 529 2.68 -12.16 23.95
N PRO A 530 2.35 -13.19 24.75
CA PRO A 530 3.30 -14.22 25.12
C PRO A 530 3.92 -14.87 23.88
N VAL A 531 5.09 -15.48 24.05
CA VAL A 531 5.75 -16.23 22.97
C VAL A 531 4.99 -17.54 22.73
N LEU A 532 4.46 -17.69 21.52
CA LEU A 532 3.87 -18.93 21.03
C LEU A 532 4.97 -19.83 20.46
N ARG A 533 5.09 -21.06 20.95
CA ARG A 533 6.02 -22.06 20.40
C ARG A 533 5.25 -23.03 19.51
N THR A 534 5.77 -23.31 18.32
CA THR A 534 5.20 -24.32 17.41
C THR A 534 6.32 -25.19 16.82
N VAL A 535 5.98 -26.36 16.30
CA VAL A 535 6.96 -27.28 15.71
C VAL A 535 6.52 -27.70 14.31
N VAL A 536 7.39 -27.58 13.32
CA VAL A 536 7.23 -28.22 12.01
C VAL A 536 7.98 -29.54 12.04
N ARG A 537 7.27 -30.65 11.80
CA ARG A 537 7.88 -31.99 11.79
C ARG A 537 8.64 -32.25 10.50
N TYR A 538 9.63 -33.13 10.57
CA TYR A 538 10.21 -33.75 9.37
C TYR A 538 9.17 -34.63 8.67
N PRO A 539 9.20 -34.72 7.32
CA PRO A 539 8.40 -35.70 6.60
C PRO A 539 8.76 -37.12 7.07
N ARG A 540 7.75 -37.98 7.25
CA ARG A 540 7.94 -39.36 7.75
C ARG A 540 7.92 -40.41 6.65
N SER A 541 7.47 -40.02 5.45
CA SER A 541 7.32 -40.90 4.30
C SER A 541 7.62 -40.14 3.01
N GLU A 542 7.89 -40.88 1.92
CA GLU A 542 8.02 -40.30 0.59
C GLU A 542 6.74 -39.54 0.17
N SER A 543 5.55 -40.03 0.56
CA SER A 543 4.30 -39.32 0.31
C SER A 543 4.21 -38.00 1.08
N ASP A 544 4.80 -37.90 2.26
CA ASP A 544 4.82 -36.64 3.04
C ASP A 544 5.72 -35.62 2.33
N GLU A 545 6.85 -36.07 1.79
CA GLU A 545 7.81 -35.24 1.05
C GLU A 545 7.23 -34.75 -0.28
N GLN A 546 6.66 -35.64 -1.09
CA GLN A 546 6.00 -35.30 -2.36
C GLN A 546 4.87 -34.29 -2.18
N VAL A 547 4.01 -34.48 -1.16
CA VAL A 547 2.94 -33.51 -0.89
C VAL A 547 3.50 -32.18 -0.40
N ALA A 548 4.56 -32.19 0.42
CA ALA A 548 5.19 -30.95 0.86
C ALA A 548 5.79 -30.15 -0.31
N GLU A 549 6.47 -30.80 -1.26
CA GLU A 549 7.00 -30.16 -2.47
C GLU A 549 5.89 -29.52 -3.32
N LEU A 550 4.75 -30.22 -3.46
CA LEU A 550 3.59 -29.69 -4.18
C LEU A 550 2.90 -28.53 -3.46
N MET A 551 3.15 -28.32 -2.17
CA MET A 551 2.49 -27.29 -1.34
C MET A 551 3.41 -26.08 -1.06
N LEU A 552 4.74 -26.25 -1.10
CA LEU A 552 5.75 -25.25 -0.71
C LEU A 552 6.36 -24.46 -1.88
N GLY A 553 5.76 -24.51 -3.07
CA GLY A 553 6.16 -23.61 -4.17
C GLY A 553 5.58 -22.19 -4.04
N GLU A 554 6.17 -21.24 -4.76
CA GLU A 554 5.80 -19.81 -4.68
C GLU A 554 4.37 -19.54 -5.18
N GLU A 555 3.95 -20.19 -6.27
CA GLU A 555 2.58 -20.08 -6.79
C GLU A 555 1.55 -20.69 -5.81
N GLN A 556 1.89 -21.77 -5.10
CA GLN A 556 1.01 -22.42 -4.13
C GLN A 556 0.89 -21.59 -2.85
N GLY A 557 2.01 -21.07 -2.34
CA GLY A 557 2.01 -20.11 -1.22
C GLY A 557 1.12 -18.90 -1.50
N THR A 558 1.18 -18.40 -2.73
CA THR A 558 0.30 -17.35 -3.24
C THR A 558 -1.17 -17.78 -3.25
N LEU A 559 -1.48 -18.95 -3.82
CA LEU A 559 -2.85 -19.46 -3.86
C LEU A 559 -3.44 -19.63 -2.45
N PHE A 560 -2.64 -20.01 -1.45
CA PHE A 560 -3.07 -20.01 -0.04
C PHE A 560 -3.35 -18.61 0.50
N ALA A 561 -2.48 -17.64 0.21
CA ALA A 561 -2.67 -16.26 0.65
C ALA A 561 -3.88 -15.57 0.00
N LEU A 562 -4.08 -15.77 -1.31
CA LEU A 562 -5.21 -15.28 -2.08
C LEU A 562 -6.51 -16.06 -1.83
N ARG A 563 -6.41 -17.26 -1.22
CA ARG A 563 -7.50 -18.23 -1.06
C ARG A 563 -8.08 -18.74 -2.38
N GLY A 564 -7.26 -18.80 -3.43
CA GLY A 564 -7.61 -19.27 -4.77
C GLY A 564 -7.42 -18.20 -5.85
N SER A 565 -7.19 -18.62 -7.10
CA SER A 565 -7.12 -17.74 -8.27
C SER A 565 -7.15 -18.54 -9.57
N ASP A 566 -7.83 -18.03 -10.61
CA ASP A 566 -7.74 -18.57 -11.98
C ASP A 566 -6.71 -17.82 -12.86
N SER A 567 -5.85 -16.99 -12.26
CA SER A 567 -4.84 -16.25 -13.01
C SER A 567 -3.97 -17.19 -13.84
N PRO A 568 -3.77 -16.92 -15.16
CA PRO A 568 -2.90 -17.74 -16.00
C PRO A 568 -1.47 -17.86 -15.47
N SER A 569 -0.97 -16.87 -14.73
CA SER A 569 0.35 -16.87 -14.11
C SER A 569 0.48 -17.80 -12.90
N LEU A 570 -0.65 -18.30 -12.36
CA LEU A 570 -0.71 -19.22 -11.22
C LEU A 570 -1.15 -20.64 -11.63
N ARG A 571 -1.11 -20.93 -12.94
CA ARG A 571 -1.56 -22.22 -13.48
C ARG A 571 -0.73 -23.39 -12.91
N SER A 572 0.58 -23.24 -12.80
CA SER A 572 1.44 -24.33 -12.29
C SER A 572 1.13 -24.65 -10.83
N GLY A 573 0.86 -23.62 -10.02
CA GLY A 573 0.42 -23.77 -8.64
C GLY A 573 -0.93 -24.48 -8.53
N ASN A 574 -1.89 -24.11 -9.39
CA ASN A 574 -3.19 -24.78 -9.45
C ASN A 574 -3.05 -26.25 -9.87
N ASP A 575 -2.22 -26.55 -10.86
CA ASP A 575 -1.93 -27.92 -11.32
C ASP A 575 -1.31 -28.76 -10.20
N ALA A 576 -0.39 -28.18 -9.41
CA ALA A 576 0.20 -28.85 -8.25
C ALA A 576 -0.82 -29.14 -7.14
N LEU A 577 -1.66 -28.16 -6.77
CA LEU A 577 -2.73 -28.38 -5.78
C LEU A 577 -3.75 -29.41 -6.29
N GLN A 578 -4.01 -29.42 -7.59
CA GLN A 578 -4.87 -30.40 -8.23
C GLN A 578 -4.27 -31.81 -8.17
N GLU A 579 -2.96 -31.94 -8.30
CA GLU A 579 -2.23 -33.21 -8.16
C GLU A 579 -2.30 -33.73 -6.71
N VAL A 580 -2.12 -32.86 -5.71
CA VAL A 580 -2.31 -33.22 -4.29
C VAL A 580 -3.70 -33.82 -4.08
N VAL A 581 -4.74 -33.24 -4.66
CA VAL A 581 -6.11 -33.73 -4.49
C VAL A 581 -6.37 -35.02 -5.26
N LYS A 582 -5.79 -35.19 -6.45
CA LYS A 582 -6.00 -36.37 -7.31
C LYS A 582 -5.20 -37.59 -6.85
N GLN A 583 -3.88 -37.46 -6.69
CA GLN A 583 -3.01 -38.58 -6.35
C GLN A 583 -2.85 -38.77 -4.85
N HIS A 584 -2.88 -37.69 -4.07
CA HIS A 584 -2.65 -37.72 -2.62
C HIS A 584 -3.91 -37.37 -1.82
N GLY A 585 -5.10 -37.61 -2.37
CA GLY A 585 -6.36 -37.18 -1.76
C GLY A 585 -6.63 -37.72 -0.35
N LYS A 586 -6.00 -38.83 0.06
CA LYS A 586 -6.09 -39.38 1.43
C LYS A 586 -5.07 -38.77 2.39
N HIS A 587 -4.07 -38.05 1.89
CA HIS A 587 -3.09 -37.38 2.72
C HIS A 587 -3.75 -36.25 3.54
N PRO A 588 -3.40 -36.08 4.83
CA PRO A 588 -4.03 -35.06 5.68
C PRO A 588 -3.97 -33.65 5.10
N LEU A 589 -2.86 -33.28 4.42
CA LEU A 589 -2.69 -31.94 3.84
C LEU A 589 -3.55 -31.66 2.60
N ALA A 590 -4.15 -32.68 1.99
CA ALA A 590 -5.05 -32.48 0.86
C ALA A 590 -6.30 -31.69 1.23
N VAL A 591 -6.61 -31.55 2.54
CA VAL A 591 -7.68 -30.68 3.04
C VAL A 591 -7.46 -29.21 2.65
N TYR A 592 -6.22 -28.72 2.66
CA TYR A 592 -5.91 -27.33 2.36
C TYR A 592 -6.00 -27.02 0.86
N ALA A 593 -5.53 -27.94 0.02
CA ALA A 593 -5.71 -27.85 -1.44
C ALA A 593 -7.20 -27.83 -1.81
N ARG A 594 -8.02 -28.71 -1.19
CA ARG A 594 -9.48 -28.70 -1.36
C ARG A 594 -10.11 -27.39 -0.90
N MET A 595 -9.66 -26.83 0.22
CA MET A 595 -10.17 -25.55 0.71
C MET A 595 -9.96 -24.45 -0.31
N VAL A 596 -8.73 -24.26 -0.80
CA VAL A 596 -8.39 -23.21 -1.78
C VAL A 596 -9.18 -23.39 -3.08
N GLN A 597 -9.21 -24.62 -3.63
CA GLN A 597 -9.96 -24.91 -4.85
C GLN A 597 -11.47 -24.70 -4.67
N GLY A 598 -12.03 -25.15 -3.53
CA GLY A 598 -13.45 -25.02 -3.23
C GLY A 598 -13.89 -23.57 -3.01
N LEU A 599 -13.07 -22.75 -2.36
CA LEU A 599 -13.33 -21.32 -2.18
C LEU A 599 -13.30 -20.58 -3.52
N ASN A 600 -12.34 -20.91 -4.39
CA ASN A 600 -12.26 -20.35 -5.74
C ASN A 600 -13.48 -20.74 -6.59
N ALA A 601 -13.90 -22.00 -6.54
CA ALA A 601 -15.06 -22.50 -7.28
C ALA A 601 -16.40 -21.91 -6.80
N GLU A 602 -16.51 -21.51 -5.52
CA GLU A 602 -17.77 -21.04 -4.91
C GLU A 602 -18.27 -19.71 -5.48
N HIS A 603 -17.34 -18.83 -5.88
CA HIS A 603 -17.66 -17.52 -6.42
C HIS A 603 -17.33 -17.46 -7.91
N GLU A 604 -17.75 -16.39 -8.56
CA GLU A 604 -17.38 -16.13 -9.96
C GLU A 604 -15.94 -15.62 -10.00
N PHE A 605 -15.22 -15.81 -11.11
CA PHE A 605 -13.88 -15.26 -11.25
C PHE A 605 -13.78 -14.31 -12.44
N LYS A 606 -13.45 -13.06 -12.15
CA LYS A 606 -13.17 -12.01 -13.14
C LYS A 606 -11.75 -12.15 -13.68
N TYR A 607 -11.64 -12.32 -14.99
CA TYR A 607 -10.35 -12.26 -15.66
C TYR A 607 -10.49 -11.55 -17.01
N LEU A 608 -9.42 -10.85 -17.39
CA LEU A 608 -9.34 -10.22 -18.70
C LEU A 608 -8.62 -11.16 -19.65
N THR A 609 -9.15 -11.29 -20.86
CA THR A 609 -8.52 -12.12 -21.90
C THR A 609 -7.21 -11.51 -22.38
N ALA A 610 -6.35 -12.33 -22.98
CA ALA A 610 -5.03 -11.90 -23.44
C ALA A 610 -5.08 -10.80 -24.52
N ASP A 611 -6.20 -10.69 -25.24
CA ASP A 611 -6.49 -9.62 -26.21
C ASP A 611 -6.96 -8.31 -25.55
N LYS A 612 -7.26 -8.33 -24.25
CA LYS A 612 -7.69 -7.19 -23.41
C LYS A 612 -9.04 -6.56 -23.79
N ASP A 613 -9.81 -7.22 -24.66
CA ASP A 613 -11.01 -6.62 -25.26
C ASP A 613 -12.28 -6.79 -24.40
N ALA A 614 -12.30 -7.71 -23.43
CA ALA A 614 -13.46 -7.92 -22.57
C ALA A 614 -13.10 -8.50 -21.19
N LEU A 615 -13.84 -8.02 -20.17
CA LEU A 615 -13.96 -8.74 -18.92
C LEU A 615 -14.71 -10.05 -19.17
N LYS A 616 -14.06 -11.18 -18.90
CA LYS A 616 -14.73 -12.48 -18.78
C LYS A 616 -14.97 -12.78 -17.32
N VAL A 617 -16.14 -13.33 -17.06
CA VAL A 617 -16.54 -13.78 -15.73
C VAL A 617 -16.75 -15.29 -15.84
N ARG A 618 -15.85 -16.08 -15.24
CA ARG A 618 -16.10 -17.51 -15.05
C ARG A 618 -17.25 -17.61 -14.07
N SER A 619 -18.34 -18.24 -14.48
CA SER A 619 -19.46 -18.51 -13.58
C SER A 619 -19.01 -19.41 -12.42
N PRO A 620 -19.58 -19.25 -11.23
CA PRO A 620 -19.31 -20.16 -10.12
C PRO A 620 -19.58 -21.62 -10.49
N GLU A 621 -18.85 -22.53 -9.84
CA GLU A 621 -18.94 -23.99 -10.03
C GLU A 621 -19.45 -24.64 -8.73
N PRO A 622 -20.74 -24.45 -8.39
CA PRO A 622 -21.26 -24.76 -7.06
C PRO A 622 -21.11 -26.23 -6.68
N LYS A 623 -21.24 -27.16 -7.63
CA LYS A 623 -21.06 -28.60 -7.37
C LYS A 623 -19.62 -28.95 -7.00
N GLU A 624 -18.64 -28.33 -7.66
CA GLU A 624 -17.24 -28.51 -7.27
C GLU A 624 -17.00 -27.91 -5.90
N ALA A 625 -17.45 -26.67 -5.66
CA ALA A 625 -17.34 -26.03 -4.36
C ALA A 625 -17.95 -26.87 -3.23
N ILE A 626 -19.17 -27.39 -3.41
CA ILE A 626 -19.85 -28.29 -2.45
C ILE A 626 -18.99 -29.52 -2.17
N GLY A 627 -18.53 -30.21 -3.23
CA GLY A 627 -17.73 -31.44 -3.07
C GLY A 627 -16.42 -31.20 -2.33
N ARG A 628 -15.70 -30.11 -2.66
CA ARG A 628 -14.43 -29.74 -2.02
C ARG A 628 -14.62 -29.28 -0.58
N LEU A 629 -15.53 -28.34 -0.34
CA LEU A 629 -15.72 -27.73 0.98
C LEU A 629 -16.40 -28.70 1.96
N THR A 630 -17.30 -29.57 1.52
CA THR A 630 -17.85 -30.64 2.37
C THR A 630 -16.75 -31.58 2.88
N ALA A 631 -15.78 -31.92 2.03
CA ALA A 631 -14.64 -32.73 2.44
C ALA A 631 -13.76 -32.00 3.48
N VAL A 632 -13.62 -30.68 3.37
CA VAL A 632 -12.92 -29.85 4.37
C VAL A 632 -13.66 -29.86 5.71
N VAL A 633 -14.98 -29.64 5.69
CA VAL A 633 -15.83 -29.69 6.90
C VAL A 633 -15.70 -31.04 7.57
N LYS A 634 -15.88 -32.14 6.81
CA LYS A 634 -15.77 -33.50 7.32
C LYS A 634 -14.42 -33.77 7.98
N ALA A 635 -13.32 -33.53 7.26
CA ALA A 635 -11.97 -33.77 7.76
C ALA A 635 -11.69 -32.96 9.03
N THR A 636 -12.17 -31.71 9.08
CA THR A 636 -12.04 -30.85 10.27
C THR A 636 -12.87 -31.36 11.45
N THR A 637 -14.08 -31.86 11.22
CA THR A 637 -14.91 -32.46 12.28
C THR A 637 -14.34 -33.77 12.83
N GLU A 638 -13.59 -34.50 12.01
CA GLU A 638 -12.86 -35.71 12.40
C GLU A 638 -11.49 -35.41 13.04
N GLY A 639 -11.16 -34.13 13.26
CA GLY A 639 -9.95 -33.69 13.97
C GLY A 639 -8.72 -33.47 13.08
N SER A 640 -8.87 -33.52 11.75
CA SER A 640 -7.78 -33.38 10.78
C SER A 640 -8.10 -32.29 9.73
N GLY A 641 -8.05 -31.01 10.12
CA GLY A 641 -8.40 -29.92 9.21
C GLY A 641 -7.99 -28.52 9.66
N VAL A 642 -8.86 -27.56 9.36
CA VAL A 642 -8.60 -26.12 9.56
C VAL A 642 -8.99 -25.65 10.97
N ASP A 643 -8.55 -24.46 11.37
CA ASP A 643 -8.96 -23.83 12.63
C ASP A 643 -10.46 -23.49 12.65
N GLY A 644 -11.01 -23.24 13.84
CA GLY A 644 -12.44 -22.95 14.02
C GLY A 644 -12.92 -21.71 13.25
N ILE A 645 -12.13 -20.63 13.21
CA ILE A 645 -12.50 -19.40 12.49
C ILE A 645 -12.51 -19.67 10.98
N THR A 646 -11.50 -20.38 10.45
CA THR A 646 -11.47 -20.81 9.06
C THR A 646 -12.61 -21.79 8.74
N LEU A 647 -12.95 -22.72 9.64
CA LEU A 647 -14.09 -23.64 9.48
C LEU A 647 -15.41 -22.88 9.37
N ASN A 648 -15.62 -21.87 10.22
CA ASN A 648 -16.80 -21.01 10.16
C ASN A 648 -16.92 -20.33 8.79
N MET A 649 -15.84 -19.72 8.29
CA MET A 649 -15.80 -19.16 6.93
C MET A 649 -16.11 -20.23 5.86
N VAL A 650 -15.49 -21.41 5.94
CA VAL A 650 -15.71 -22.52 4.99
C VAL A 650 -17.16 -22.98 4.99
N MET A 651 -17.80 -23.13 6.16
CA MET A 651 -19.20 -23.55 6.25
C MET A 651 -20.15 -22.48 5.71
N ARG A 652 -19.89 -21.20 5.95
CA ARG A 652 -20.68 -20.10 5.37
C ARG A 652 -20.57 -20.05 3.84
N ARG A 653 -19.37 -20.29 3.29
CA ARG A 653 -19.14 -20.41 1.85
C ARG A 653 -19.79 -21.66 1.27
N LEU A 654 -19.75 -22.79 1.98
CA LEU A 654 -20.45 -24.01 1.59
C LEU A 654 -21.98 -23.81 1.55
N ALA A 655 -22.56 -23.08 2.52
CA ALA A 655 -23.97 -22.73 2.50
C ALA A 655 -24.35 -21.90 1.26
N ARG A 656 -23.55 -20.86 0.94
CA ARG A 656 -23.71 -20.08 -0.30
C ARG A 656 -23.61 -20.96 -1.55
N ALA A 657 -22.66 -21.89 -1.60
CA ALA A 657 -22.53 -22.84 -2.71
C ALA A 657 -23.79 -23.71 -2.91
N HIS A 658 -24.39 -24.21 -1.81
CA HIS A 658 -25.66 -24.95 -1.86
C HIS A 658 -26.83 -24.10 -2.35
N ALA A 659 -26.96 -22.87 -1.85
CA ALA A 659 -28.00 -21.96 -2.32
C ALA A 659 -27.86 -21.65 -3.81
N ARG A 660 -26.61 -21.48 -4.29
CA ARG A 660 -26.31 -21.25 -5.70
C ARG A 660 -26.59 -22.47 -6.58
N ASP A 661 -26.48 -23.69 -6.05
CA ASP A 661 -26.93 -24.93 -6.72
C ASP A 661 -28.47 -25.12 -6.67
N GLY A 662 -29.20 -24.20 -6.05
CA GLY A 662 -30.66 -24.25 -5.87
C GLY A 662 -31.11 -25.10 -4.67
N ASP A 663 -30.19 -25.62 -3.86
CA ASP A 663 -30.52 -26.42 -2.67
C ASP A 663 -30.56 -25.56 -1.41
N ARG A 664 -31.65 -24.78 -1.29
CA ARG A 664 -31.83 -23.90 -0.13
C ARG A 664 -31.90 -24.65 1.19
N LYS A 665 -32.47 -25.87 1.18
CA LYS A 665 -32.59 -26.72 2.36
C LYS A 665 -31.22 -27.12 2.90
N GLN A 666 -30.29 -27.52 2.03
CA GLN A 666 -28.93 -27.83 2.46
C GLN A 666 -28.16 -26.57 2.88
N SER A 667 -28.34 -25.44 2.19
CA SER A 667 -27.77 -24.15 2.61
C SER A 667 -28.13 -23.83 4.06
N ASP A 668 -29.43 -23.84 4.38
CA ASP A 668 -29.92 -23.57 5.73
C ASP A 668 -29.45 -24.65 6.73
N GLY A 669 -29.40 -25.92 6.30
CA GLY A 669 -28.88 -27.03 7.10
C GLY A 669 -27.40 -26.86 7.49
N VAL A 670 -26.56 -26.36 6.58
CA VAL A 670 -25.14 -26.08 6.84
C VAL A 670 -24.99 -24.92 7.84
N LEU A 671 -25.78 -23.85 7.70
CA LEU A 671 -25.76 -22.73 8.65
C LEU A 671 -26.25 -23.14 10.06
N ASN A 672 -27.27 -24.00 10.15
CA ASN A 672 -27.73 -24.53 11.42
C ASN A 672 -26.66 -25.44 12.06
N SER A 673 -26.07 -26.34 11.27
CA SER A 673 -24.97 -27.20 11.71
C SER A 673 -23.75 -26.41 12.18
N LEU A 674 -23.47 -25.26 11.54
CA LEU A 674 -22.44 -24.32 11.99
C LEU A 674 -22.75 -23.80 13.40
N VAL A 675 -23.97 -23.31 13.64
CA VAL A 675 -24.35 -22.81 14.97
C VAL A 675 -24.29 -23.92 16.02
N GLU A 676 -24.89 -25.08 15.75
CA GLU A 676 -24.91 -26.25 16.66
C GLU A 676 -23.49 -26.71 17.03
N ARG A 677 -22.56 -26.72 16.06
CA ARG A 677 -21.16 -27.09 16.26
C ARG A 677 -20.48 -26.19 17.29
N PHE A 678 -20.68 -24.88 17.18
CA PHE A 678 -20.09 -23.90 18.09
C PHE A 678 -20.86 -23.82 19.42
N ASP A 679 -22.12 -24.23 19.47
CA ASP A 679 -22.93 -24.35 20.69
C ASP A 679 -22.71 -25.67 21.46
N SER A 680 -21.58 -26.34 21.23
CA SER A 680 -21.22 -27.61 21.87
C SER A 680 -20.75 -27.48 23.34
N GLY A 681 -20.88 -26.30 23.95
CA GLY A 681 -20.41 -25.99 25.31
C GLY A 681 -18.90 -25.79 25.45
N VAL A 682 -18.12 -25.98 24.37
CA VAL A 682 -16.66 -25.77 24.35
C VAL A 682 -16.29 -24.30 24.19
N TYR A 683 -17.13 -23.52 23.52
CA TYR A 683 -16.85 -22.13 23.17
C TYR A 683 -17.49 -21.15 24.16
N ARG A 684 -16.89 -19.96 24.29
CA ARG A 684 -17.42 -18.91 25.16
C ARG A 684 -18.72 -18.32 24.60
N PRO A 685 -19.68 -17.89 25.43
CA PRO A 685 -20.98 -17.39 24.97
C PRO A 685 -20.89 -16.28 23.91
N HIS A 686 -19.97 -15.33 24.04
CA HIS A 686 -19.82 -14.24 23.07
C HIS A 686 -19.27 -14.69 21.72
N VAL A 687 -18.50 -15.79 21.68
CA VAL A 687 -18.03 -16.41 20.43
C VAL A 687 -19.21 -17.07 19.73
N ILE A 688 -20.06 -17.78 20.47
CA ILE A 688 -21.27 -18.41 19.94
C ILE A 688 -22.20 -17.36 19.34
N GLU A 689 -22.41 -16.24 20.06
CA GLU A 689 -23.24 -15.13 19.58
C GLU A 689 -22.68 -14.50 18.29
N THR A 690 -21.35 -14.35 18.20
CA THR A 690 -20.70 -13.87 16.97
C THR A 690 -20.95 -14.83 15.80
N VAL A 691 -20.83 -16.15 16.01
CA VAL A 691 -21.10 -17.16 14.99
C VAL A 691 -22.57 -17.14 14.56
N ARG A 692 -23.51 -17.01 15.50
CA ARG A 692 -24.95 -16.87 15.20
C ARG A 692 -25.22 -15.63 14.35
N ARG A 693 -24.69 -14.47 14.74
CA ARG A 693 -24.82 -13.24 13.96
C ARG A 693 -24.27 -13.41 12.54
N GLN A 694 -23.09 -14.00 12.39
CA GLN A 694 -22.46 -14.24 11.09
C GLN A 694 -23.25 -15.24 10.23
N ALA A 695 -23.85 -16.27 10.83
CA ALA A 695 -24.71 -17.20 10.12
C ALA A 695 -25.99 -16.50 9.61
N GLU A 696 -26.62 -15.66 10.44
CA GLU A 696 -27.81 -14.89 10.06
C GLU A 696 -27.52 -13.78 9.03
N GLU A 697 -26.39 -13.09 9.14
CA GLU A 697 -25.90 -12.19 8.08
C GLU A 697 -25.71 -12.93 6.76
N THR A 698 -25.16 -14.15 6.81
CA THR A 698 -25.01 -14.98 5.61
C THR A 698 -26.36 -15.39 5.05
N ARG A 699 -27.30 -15.79 5.90
CA ARG A 699 -28.66 -16.16 5.50
C ARG A 699 -29.36 -15.00 4.78
N ARG A 700 -29.36 -13.81 5.38
CA ARG A 700 -29.92 -12.59 4.79
C ARG A 700 -29.27 -12.27 3.44
N SER A 701 -27.95 -12.37 3.37
CA SER A 701 -27.24 -12.11 2.12
C SER A 701 -27.54 -13.16 1.03
N ILE A 702 -27.77 -14.42 1.38
CA ILE A 702 -28.25 -15.46 0.44
C ILE A 702 -29.70 -15.15 0.01
N ASP A 703 -30.56 -14.69 0.91
CA ASP A 703 -31.93 -14.26 0.56
C ASP A 703 -31.93 -13.07 -0.40
N GLU A 704 -31.05 -12.09 -0.19
CA GLU A 704 -30.91 -10.95 -1.10
C GLU A 704 -30.36 -11.36 -2.48
N GLU A 705 -29.44 -12.33 -2.51
CA GLU A 705 -28.77 -12.76 -3.74
C GLU A 705 -29.59 -13.79 -4.55
N PHE A 706 -30.36 -14.66 -3.88
CA PHE A 706 -31.05 -15.80 -4.51
C PHE A 706 -32.53 -15.94 -4.13
N GLY A 707 -33.05 -15.11 -3.23
CA GLY A 707 -34.46 -15.08 -2.85
C GLY A 707 -35.27 -14.35 -3.91
N GLY A 708 -36.00 -15.12 -4.72
CA GLY A 708 -37.04 -14.60 -5.61
C GLY A 708 -38.30 -14.19 -4.86
#